data_AF-A0A379IAP0-F1
#
_entry.id   AF-A0A379IAP0-F1
#
_cell.length_a   1.000
_cell.length_b   1.000
_cell.length_c   1.000
_cell.angle_alpha   90.00
_cell.angle_beta   90.00
_cell.angle_gamma   90.00
#
_symmetry.space_group_name_H-M   'P 1'
#
loop_
_entity.id
_entity.type
_entity.pdbx_description
1 polymer ?
#
loop_
_entity_poly.entity_id
_entity_poly.type
_entity_poly.pdbx_seq_one_letter_code
_entity_poly.pdbx_strand_id
1 'polypeptide(L)'
;MSWSEQESPYTLEDQPVINDDDDVINAAAFPLDNLPGYVPGTQGATKAIVWRLGGGEDVVTGLPDKPNFFHYGQGRKYLTGGQDNDEFIFTVPDGTLDGIEPRQNLSVLQGEGGTDTLRFAGHHPGGASGAGYTIDLERQRVELHRSATDLYPQLTATLSSIEQVQTLAGASSRVKGALDTQQIVSMGHDTIDAGPADNTLVIAGNGTRVNGGAGQDRYVIANGIGEVRIDEDGEEISHVEMAWPFERIQSWTLHENSLVVSALSDADGDLAEQQIIIMNVYETLAGSRVLKNSKLVFMTQDGYVLSPVLPLKLQGADDHNVTVQLIAHGPEKALQAIVNNHEYALSAHGESNLYVPRGAMHTTVRFISAQDDATCTLYVDYPKEHIESVSYSYHVTKNSSGVYDRLTYKNFKLSITFEDGKKLMLANYATEKGRARTLGTRIQAAPISILCRLLLVMADGQSCNITTPYVFTLSDRSYPGHKIHDGQAHLQFRAGKFAFVRPQVSKSIHCKSTPQTIRLPAFSGGGIYCLKGKGAIYEVFPDNGTTLYLSPQYPDQAQPSTWIFTTQGPPQLQEVTVDGKTISAGTVKIVMPETASTTGTPDRIIIYVACGHKYEVSPGHAKAFLYEMNASAHQTIENLHLELRKLRQKSPLVASYILINGLTARQHPQERIYYDVQYDGWTLSKDNTRPLQANELQLQAAI
;
A
#
# COMPACT_ATOMS: atom_id res chain seq x y z
N MET A 1 -16.19 4.50 24.64
CA MET A 1 -17.64 4.47 24.44
C MET A 1 -17.94 3.27 23.55
N SER A 2 -18.71 2.30 24.07
CA SER A 2 -19.03 1.06 23.37
C SER A 2 -20.13 1.31 22.34
N TRP A 3 -19.88 0.96 21.08
CA TRP A 3 -20.93 0.78 20.08
C TRP A 3 -21.18 -0.71 19.95
N SER A 4 -22.29 -1.17 20.52
CA SER A 4 -22.93 -2.42 20.19
C SER A 4 -24.08 -2.09 19.24
N GLU A 5 -23.87 -2.21 17.95
CA GLU A 5 -24.99 -2.38 17.02
C GLU A 5 -25.00 -3.84 16.61
N GLN A 6 -26.06 -4.52 17.06
CA GLN A 6 -26.46 -5.80 16.53
C GLN A 6 -26.78 -5.58 15.05
N GLU A 7 -25.95 -6.13 14.16
CA GLU A 7 -26.36 -6.32 12.77
C GLU A 7 -27.65 -7.14 12.78
N SER A 8 -28.73 -6.52 12.32
CA SER A 8 -29.94 -7.27 12.01
C SER A 8 -29.62 -8.16 10.81
N PRO A 9 -30.05 -9.44 10.79
CA PRO A 9 -29.87 -10.29 9.62
C PRO A 9 -30.53 -9.62 8.42
N TYR A 10 -29.84 -9.60 7.28
CA TYR A 10 -30.42 -9.10 6.04
C TYR A 10 -31.75 -9.83 5.80
N THR A 11 -32.84 -9.09 5.70
CA THR A 11 -34.08 -9.59 5.12
C THR A 11 -33.89 -9.57 3.62
N LEU A 12 -33.97 -10.73 2.97
CA LEU A 12 -34.40 -10.78 1.57
C LEU A 12 -35.81 -10.20 1.57
N GLU A 13 -35.93 -8.91 1.24
CA GLU A 13 -37.22 -8.42 0.74
C GLU A 13 -37.48 -9.23 -0.54
N ASP A 14 -38.56 -10.02 -0.52
CA ASP A 14 -39.02 -10.78 -1.67
C ASP A 14 -39.03 -9.84 -2.88
N GLN A 15 -38.09 -10.02 -3.81
CA GLN A 15 -38.14 -9.26 -5.04
C GLN A 15 -39.46 -9.59 -5.74
N PRO A 16 -40.20 -8.58 -6.23
CA PRO A 16 -41.45 -8.82 -6.92
C PRO A 16 -41.21 -9.80 -8.07
N VAL A 17 -41.98 -10.88 -8.09
CA VAL A 17 -41.96 -11.87 -9.17
C VAL A 17 -42.55 -11.19 -10.41
N ILE A 18 -41.75 -11.11 -11.48
CA ILE A 18 -42.19 -10.57 -12.77
C ILE A 18 -43.10 -11.60 -13.43
N ASN A 19 -44.36 -11.23 -13.66
CA ASN A 19 -45.25 -11.97 -14.56
C ASN A 19 -45.08 -11.39 -15.96
N ASP A 20 -44.86 -12.26 -16.93
CA ASP A 20 -44.63 -11.86 -18.31
C ASP A 20 -45.99 -11.61 -18.99
N ASP A 21 -46.32 -10.33 -19.26
CA ASP A 21 -47.55 -9.87 -19.93
C ASP A 21 -47.24 -8.59 -20.73
N ASP A 22 -48.19 -8.14 -21.55
CA ASP A 22 -48.07 -6.92 -22.36
C ASP A 22 -48.57 -5.68 -21.57
N ASP A 23 -47.68 -4.76 -21.22
CA ASP A 23 -48.02 -3.58 -20.43
C ASP A 23 -48.29 -2.32 -21.28
N VAL A 24 -49.34 -1.55 -20.95
CA VAL A 24 -49.57 -0.19 -21.52
C VAL A 24 -49.75 0.81 -20.39
N ILE A 25 -48.70 1.58 -20.09
CA ILE A 25 -48.62 2.49 -18.95
C ILE A 25 -48.25 3.89 -19.42
N ASN A 26 -49.00 4.89 -18.97
CA ASN A 26 -48.62 6.29 -19.08
C ASN A 26 -48.61 6.93 -17.69
N ALA A 27 -47.44 6.97 -17.05
CA ALA A 27 -47.26 7.48 -15.70
C ALA A 27 -47.46 9.00 -15.61
N ALA A 28 -47.25 9.72 -16.71
CA ALA A 28 -47.50 11.16 -16.76
C ALA A 28 -49.00 11.50 -16.69
N ALA A 29 -49.87 10.57 -17.11
CA ALA A 29 -51.32 10.76 -17.15
C ALA A 29 -52.07 10.05 -16.01
N PHE A 30 -51.40 9.23 -15.19
CA PHE A 30 -52.05 8.36 -14.21
C PHE A 30 -51.30 8.29 -12.87
N PRO A 31 -52.00 8.34 -11.72
CA PRO A 31 -51.35 8.21 -10.41
C PRO A 31 -50.65 6.85 -10.23
N LEU A 32 -49.38 6.88 -9.81
CA LEU A 32 -48.54 5.68 -9.65
C LEU A 32 -49.11 4.66 -8.65
N ASP A 33 -49.73 5.15 -7.58
CA ASP A 33 -50.30 4.34 -6.50
C ASP A 33 -51.48 3.48 -6.96
N ASN A 34 -52.03 3.78 -8.13
CA ASN A 34 -53.09 3.00 -8.76
C ASN A 34 -52.56 1.99 -9.81
N LEU A 35 -51.25 1.94 -10.06
CA LEU A 35 -50.67 0.97 -11.00
C LEU A 35 -50.58 -0.42 -10.35
N PRO A 36 -51.05 -1.48 -11.05
CA PRO A 36 -50.81 -2.85 -10.61
C PRO A 36 -49.31 -3.12 -10.42
N GLY A 37 -48.92 -3.76 -9.32
CA GLY A 37 -47.52 -4.05 -9.02
C GLY A 37 -46.70 -2.86 -8.49
N TYR A 38 -47.31 -1.70 -8.24
CA TYR A 38 -46.64 -0.58 -7.58
C TYR A 38 -46.16 -0.96 -6.18
N VAL A 39 -44.86 -0.76 -5.92
CA VAL A 39 -44.25 -0.92 -4.60
C VAL A 39 -43.67 0.42 -4.17
N PRO A 40 -44.22 1.07 -3.12
CA PRO A 40 -43.69 2.34 -2.65
C PRO A 40 -42.34 2.18 -1.96
N GLY A 41 -41.36 2.96 -2.39
CA GLY A 41 -40.09 3.14 -1.70
C GLY A 41 -40.01 4.48 -0.96
N THR A 42 -38.83 4.80 -0.43
CA THR A 42 -38.56 6.12 0.16
C THR A 42 -38.61 7.21 -0.92
N GLN A 43 -39.61 8.08 -0.84
CA GLN A 43 -39.79 9.19 -1.77
C GLN A 43 -38.68 10.25 -1.61
N GLY A 44 -38.28 10.86 -2.72
CA GLY A 44 -37.32 11.96 -2.73
C GLY A 44 -37.22 12.61 -4.10
N ALA A 45 -36.77 13.87 -4.15
CA ALA A 45 -36.63 14.62 -5.40
C ALA A 45 -35.71 13.90 -6.39
N THR A 46 -34.58 13.36 -5.93
CA THR A 46 -33.54 12.68 -6.71
C THR A 46 -33.68 11.16 -6.78
N LYS A 47 -34.83 10.61 -6.34
CA LYS A 47 -35.07 9.16 -6.34
C LYS A 47 -35.72 8.77 -7.66
N ALA A 48 -35.14 7.77 -8.32
CA ALA A 48 -35.63 7.23 -9.59
C ALA A 48 -36.90 6.38 -9.41
N ILE A 49 -37.69 6.27 -10.48
CA ILE A 49 -38.70 5.23 -10.66
C ILE A 49 -38.05 4.04 -11.35
N VAL A 50 -38.24 2.84 -10.79
CA VAL A 50 -37.70 1.61 -11.38
C VAL A 50 -38.83 0.83 -12.03
N TRP A 51 -38.77 0.70 -13.34
CA TRP A 51 -39.68 -0.09 -14.16
C TRP A 51 -39.06 -1.47 -14.37
N ARG A 52 -39.74 -2.54 -13.92
CA ARG A 52 -39.30 -3.92 -14.12
C ARG A 52 -40.24 -4.61 -15.08
N LEU A 53 -39.84 -4.61 -16.35
CA LEU A 53 -40.61 -5.10 -17.47
C LEU A 53 -40.14 -6.50 -17.87
N GLY A 54 -41.08 -7.36 -18.25
CA GLY A 54 -40.81 -8.74 -18.68
C GLY A 54 -40.32 -8.86 -20.12
N GLY A 55 -40.60 -10.01 -20.73
CA GLY A 55 -40.42 -10.34 -22.14
C GLY A 55 -41.60 -9.98 -23.08
N GLY A 56 -42.71 -9.45 -22.56
CA GLY A 56 -43.92 -9.05 -23.31
C GLY A 56 -43.75 -7.87 -24.27
N GLU A 57 -44.83 -7.39 -24.89
CA GLU A 57 -44.84 -6.14 -25.67
C GLU A 57 -45.33 -4.97 -24.82
N ASP A 58 -44.40 -4.08 -24.43
CA ASP A 58 -44.67 -3.01 -23.47
C ASP A 58 -44.64 -1.62 -24.10
N VAL A 59 -45.56 -0.76 -23.69
CA VAL A 59 -45.60 0.67 -23.99
C VAL A 59 -45.63 1.44 -22.67
N VAL A 60 -44.51 2.06 -22.28
CA VAL A 60 -44.37 2.74 -21.00
C VAL A 60 -43.86 4.16 -21.20
N THR A 61 -44.65 5.15 -20.77
CA THR A 61 -44.19 6.53 -20.59
C THR A 61 -43.91 6.76 -19.10
N GLY A 62 -42.66 7.09 -18.80
CA GLY A 62 -42.15 7.40 -17.46
C GLY A 62 -42.73 8.69 -16.89
N LEU A 63 -42.25 9.06 -15.70
CA LEU A 63 -42.59 10.33 -15.10
C LEU A 63 -41.68 11.43 -15.66
N PRO A 64 -42.24 12.60 -16.04
CA PRO A 64 -41.47 13.66 -16.70
C PRO A 64 -40.42 14.30 -15.79
N ASP A 65 -40.72 14.47 -14.50
CA ASP A 65 -39.86 15.20 -13.55
C ASP A 65 -39.11 14.25 -12.59
N LYS A 66 -38.76 13.05 -13.07
CA LYS A 66 -38.03 12.03 -12.31
C LYS A 66 -37.09 11.24 -13.23
N PRO A 67 -35.97 10.72 -12.70
CA PRO A 67 -35.22 9.66 -13.36
C PRO A 67 -36.08 8.40 -13.49
N ASN A 68 -36.06 7.74 -14.64
CA ASN A 68 -36.76 6.51 -14.96
C ASN A 68 -35.75 5.43 -15.37
N PHE A 69 -35.71 4.33 -14.61
CA PHE A 69 -34.83 3.19 -14.87
C PHE A 69 -35.66 2.02 -15.37
N PHE A 70 -35.58 1.75 -16.66
CA PHE A 70 -36.27 0.66 -17.33
C PHE A 70 -35.39 -0.59 -17.38
N HIS A 71 -35.70 -1.60 -16.58
CA HIS A 71 -35.16 -2.94 -16.72
C HIS A 71 -36.13 -3.75 -17.58
N TYR A 72 -35.68 -4.25 -18.73
CA TYR A 72 -36.56 -4.96 -19.65
C TYR A 72 -35.88 -6.19 -20.30
N GLY A 73 -36.70 -7.19 -20.61
CA GLY A 73 -36.30 -8.41 -21.31
C GLY A 73 -36.61 -8.35 -22.81
N GLN A 74 -36.84 -9.51 -23.43
CA GLN A 74 -37.24 -9.62 -24.84
C GLN A 74 -38.60 -8.96 -25.12
N GLY A 75 -39.10 -9.10 -26.35
CA GLY A 75 -40.35 -8.48 -26.79
C GLY A 75 -40.17 -7.05 -27.25
N ARG A 76 -41.24 -6.47 -27.79
CA ARG A 76 -41.22 -5.13 -28.37
C ARG A 76 -41.43 -4.11 -27.26
N LYS A 77 -40.52 -3.15 -27.10
CA LYS A 77 -40.67 -2.10 -26.08
C LYS A 77 -40.82 -0.73 -26.71
N TYR A 78 -41.75 0.08 -26.21
CA TYR A 78 -41.91 1.51 -26.48
C TYR A 78 -41.74 2.25 -25.18
N LEU A 79 -40.51 2.70 -24.90
CA LEU A 79 -40.14 3.27 -23.61
C LEU A 79 -39.79 4.73 -23.79
N THR A 80 -40.48 5.61 -23.06
CA THR A 80 -40.24 7.05 -23.05
C THR A 80 -39.87 7.50 -21.64
N GLY A 81 -38.74 8.17 -21.53
CA GLY A 81 -38.20 8.78 -20.33
C GLY A 81 -38.83 10.12 -19.95
N GLY A 82 -38.08 10.94 -19.21
CA GLY A 82 -38.46 12.22 -18.65
C GLY A 82 -37.49 13.34 -19.00
N GLN A 83 -37.24 14.26 -18.07
CA GLN A 83 -36.31 15.40 -18.27
C GLN A 83 -35.04 15.28 -17.41
N ASP A 84 -34.97 14.23 -16.61
CA ASP A 84 -33.81 13.85 -15.80
C ASP A 84 -33.15 12.62 -16.42
N ASN A 85 -31.92 12.31 -16.03
CA ASN A 85 -31.17 11.17 -16.58
C ASN A 85 -31.91 9.83 -16.42
N ASP A 86 -32.27 9.22 -17.53
CA ASP A 86 -32.94 7.93 -17.59
C ASP A 86 -31.98 6.79 -17.96
N GLU A 87 -32.35 5.56 -17.59
CA GLU A 87 -31.59 4.35 -17.93
C GLU A 87 -32.47 3.30 -18.60
N PHE A 88 -32.00 2.78 -19.74
CA PHE A 88 -32.60 1.68 -20.48
C PHE A 88 -31.69 0.45 -20.36
N ILE A 89 -32.08 -0.50 -19.51
CA ILE A 89 -31.29 -1.67 -19.15
C ILE A 89 -31.91 -2.92 -19.79
N PHE A 90 -31.37 -3.30 -20.94
CA PHE A 90 -31.76 -4.51 -21.64
C PHE A 90 -31.06 -5.73 -21.03
N THR A 91 -31.83 -6.66 -20.46
CA THR A 91 -31.30 -7.94 -19.99
C THR A 91 -31.19 -8.89 -21.15
N VAL A 92 -29.97 -9.12 -21.64
CA VAL A 92 -29.71 -9.99 -22.78
C VAL A 92 -29.90 -11.45 -22.36
N PRO A 93 -30.86 -12.19 -22.96
CA PRO A 93 -31.08 -13.58 -22.57
C PRO A 93 -29.98 -14.51 -23.07
N ASP A 94 -29.76 -15.57 -22.32
CA ASP A 94 -28.83 -16.64 -22.70
C ASP A 94 -29.18 -17.20 -24.09
N GLY A 95 -28.15 -17.47 -24.89
CA GLY A 95 -28.32 -18.01 -26.24
C GLY A 95 -28.69 -16.99 -27.32
N THR A 96 -28.97 -15.73 -26.99
CA THR A 96 -29.33 -14.68 -27.98
C THR A 96 -28.25 -14.51 -29.06
N LEU A 97 -26.98 -14.66 -28.69
CA LEU A 97 -25.83 -14.55 -29.59
C LEU A 97 -25.44 -15.88 -30.25
N ASP A 98 -26.06 -17.02 -29.88
CA ASP A 98 -25.63 -18.38 -30.26
C ASP A 98 -26.28 -18.90 -31.58
N GLY A 99 -27.04 -18.05 -32.29
CA GLY A 99 -27.47 -18.32 -33.67
C GLY A 99 -28.77 -19.10 -33.85
N ILE A 100 -29.56 -19.33 -32.80
CA ILE A 100 -30.95 -19.78 -32.93
C ILE A 100 -31.82 -18.52 -33.07
N GLU A 101 -32.59 -18.38 -34.15
CA GLU A 101 -33.47 -17.20 -34.35
C GLU A 101 -34.67 -17.22 -33.39
N PRO A 102 -34.79 -16.21 -32.52
CA PRO A 102 -36.07 -15.56 -32.33
C PRO A 102 -36.09 -14.25 -33.11
N ARG A 103 -37.20 -13.99 -33.81
CA ARG A 103 -37.47 -12.66 -34.37
C ARG A 103 -37.59 -11.69 -33.20
N GLN A 104 -36.58 -10.86 -32.96
CA GLN A 104 -36.75 -9.70 -32.09
C GLN A 104 -37.53 -8.63 -32.85
N ASN A 105 -38.63 -8.18 -32.24
CA ASN A 105 -39.46 -7.09 -32.73
C ASN A 105 -38.77 -5.75 -32.42
N LEU A 106 -38.96 -4.76 -33.31
CA LEU A 106 -38.29 -3.46 -33.22
C LEU A 106 -38.79 -2.64 -32.02
N SER A 107 -37.91 -2.42 -31.05
CA SER A 107 -38.16 -1.54 -29.90
C SER A 107 -37.85 -0.07 -30.22
N VAL A 108 -38.44 0.85 -29.47
CA VAL A 108 -38.24 2.29 -29.54
C VAL A 108 -37.94 2.80 -28.14
N LEU A 109 -36.77 3.42 -27.98
CA LEU A 109 -36.28 3.96 -26.71
C LEU A 109 -36.08 5.47 -26.87
N GLN A 110 -36.70 6.25 -26.00
CA GLN A 110 -36.67 7.72 -26.03
C GLN A 110 -36.27 8.25 -24.66
N GLY A 111 -35.07 8.80 -24.51
CA GLY A 111 -34.62 9.41 -23.26
C GLY A 111 -35.28 10.76 -22.98
N GLU A 112 -35.71 11.48 -24.03
CA GLU A 112 -36.21 12.85 -23.97
C GLU A 112 -35.12 13.85 -23.56
N GLY A 113 -35.06 14.28 -22.30
CA GLY A 113 -34.07 15.26 -21.82
C GLY A 113 -33.25 14.69 -20.65
N GLY A 114 -32.02 15.18 -20.49
CA GLY A 114 -31.10 14.64 -19.50
C GLY A 114 -29.83 14.14 -20.17
N THR A 115 -29.14 13.21 -19.53
CA THR A 115 -28.05 12.44 -20.14
C THR A 115 -28.38 10.96 -19.96
N ASP A 116 -28.87 10.35 -21.05
CA ASP A 116 -29.60 9.10 -20.97
C ASP A 116 -28.73 7.92 -21.38
N THR A 117 -28.96 6.78 -20.72
CA THR A 117 -28.06 5.62 -20.80
C THR A 117 -28.74 4.40 -21.39
N LEU A 118 -28.12 3.77 -22.38
CA LEU A 118 -28.44 2.42 -22.83
C LEU A 118 -27.42 1.41 -22.29
N ARG A 119 -27.89 0.40 -21.55
CA ARG A 119 -27.06 -0.64 -20.94
C ARG A 119 -27.49 -2.03 -21.38
N PHE A 120 -26.54 -2.84 -21.81
CA PHE A 120 -26.74 -4.27 -22.04
C PHE A 120 -26.27 -5.07 -20.82
N ALA A 121 -27.22 -5.63 -20.08
CA ALA A 121 -26.96 -6.44 -18.90
C ALA A 121 -26.86 -7.93 -19.25
N GLY A 122 -26.00 -8.64 -18.53
CA GLY A 122 -25.72 -10.07 -18.75
C GLY A 122 -24.24 -10.33 -19.05
N HIS A 123 -23.93 -11.57 -19.41
CA HIS A 123 -22.58 -11.97 -19.79
C HIS A 123 -22.64 -13.00 -20.93
N HIS A 124 -21.88 -12.78 -21.99
CA HIS A 124 -21.71 -13.76 -23.05
C HIS A 124 -20.47 -14.62 -22.80
N PRO A 125 -20.60 -15.94 -22.60
CA PRO A 125 -19.47 -16.82 -22.31
C PRO A 125 -18.59 -17.13 -23.54
N GLY A 126 -19.01 -16.76 -24.75
CA GLY A 126 -18.40 -17.19 -26.02
C GLY A 126 -17.08 -16.52 -26.42
N GLY A 127 -16.55 -15.58 -25.64
CA GLY A 127 -15.31 -14.86 -25.97
C GLY A 127 -15.40 -14.11 -27.30
N ALA A 128 -14.28 -13.97 -28.02
CA ALA A 128 -14.17 -13.29 -29.32
C ALA A 128 -14.86 -14.04 -30.49
N SER A 129 -16.09 -14.52 -30.30
CA SER A 129 -16.96 -15.09 -31.34
C SER A 129 -17.32 -14.08 -32.44
N GLY A 130 -17.08 -12.79 -32.18
CA GLY A 130 -17.42 -11.69 -33.07
C GLY A 130 -18.91 -11.32 -33.05
N ALA A 131 -19.72 -11.97 -32.21
CA ALA A 131 -21.14 -11.67 -32.03
C ALA A 131 -21.35 -10.55 -30.99
N GLY A 132 -22.34 -9.69 -31.21
CA GLY A 132 -22.61 -8.55 -30.34
C GLY A 132 -23.66 -7.61 -30.91
N TYR A 133 -23.65 -6.36 -30.43
CA TYR A 133 -24.55 -5.32 -30.91
C TYR A 133 -23.76 -4.22 -31.61
N THR A 134 -24.28 -3.75 -32.74
CA THR A 134 -23.88 -2.48 -33.37
C THR A 134 -24.80 -1.39 -32.86
N ILE A 135 -24.25 -0.44 -32.11
CA ILE A 135 -24.96 0.68 -31.49
C ILE A 135 -24.49 1.93 -32.21
N ASP A 136 -25.34 2.50 -33.06
CA ASP A 136 -25.03 3.66 -33.88
C ASP A 136 -25.86 4.84 -33.35
N LEU A 137 -25.23 5.69 -32.53
CA LEU A 137 -25.86 6.84 -31.89
C LEU A 137 -26.13 7.96 -32.91
N GLU A 138 -25.27 8.11 -33.91
CA GLU A 138 -25.48 9.05 -35.03
C GLU A 138 -26.74 8.69 -35.83
N ARG A 139 -26.92 7.41 -36.16
CA ARG A 139 -28.14 6.91 -36.85
C ARG A 139 -29.25 6.50 -35.91
N GLN A 140 -29.06 6.66 -34.60
CA GLN A 140 -30.01 6.36 -33.54
C GLN A 140 -30.62 4.96 -33.65
N ARG A 141 -29.78 3.91 -33.72
CA ARG A 141 -30.24 2.53 -33.90
C ARG A 141 -29.33 1.49 -33.28
N VAL A 142 -29.92 0.35 -32.95
CA VAL A 142 -29.23 -0.84 -32.44
C VAL A 142 -29.50 -2.03 -33.35
N GLU A 143 -28.43 -2.67 -33.81
CA GLU A 143 -28.50 -3.86 -34.65
C GLU A 143 -27.76 -5.03 -33.98
N LEU A 144 -28.37 -6.21 -33.95
CA LEU A 144 -27.74 -7.44 -33.50
C LEU A 144 -26.94 -8.06 -34.66
N HIS A 145 -25.67 -8.41 -34.41
CA HIS A 145 -24.86 -9.18 -35.35
C HIS A 145 -24.35 -10.47 -34.69
N ARG A 146 -24.42 -11.57 -35.43
CA ARG A 146 -24.10 -12.92 -34.89
C ARG A 146 -22.67 -13.36 -35.14
N SER A 147 -21.90 -12.58 -35.89
CA SER A 147 -20.47 -12.78 -36.08
C SER A 147 -19.82 -11.49 -36.57
N ALA A 148 -18.48 -11.48 -36.63
CA ALA A 148 -17.72 -10.33 -37.12
C ALA A 148 -17.98 -10.04 -38.62
N THR A 149 -18.40 -11.04 -39.38
CA THR A 149 -18.64 -10.97 -40.83
C THR A 149 -20.13 -10.99 -41.17
N ASP A 150 -21.01 -10.74 -40.20
CA ASP A 150 -22.45 -10.73 -40.45
C ASP A 150 -22.79 -9.62 -41.45
N LEU A 151 -23.26 -10.02 -42.64
CA LEU A 151 -23.59 -9.12 -43.74
C LEU A 151 -24.99 -8.51 -43.57
N TYR A 152 -25.82 -9.07 -42.71
CA TYR A 152 -27.22 -8.69 -42.52
C TYR A 152 -27.55 -8.57 -41.04
N PRO A 153 -26.96 -7.58 -40.34
CA PRO A 153 -27.27 -7.36 -38.93
C PRO A 153 -28.76 -7.02 -38.77
N GLN A 154 -29.37 -7.54 -37.71
CA GLN A 154 -30.80 -7.43 -37.47
C GLN A 154 -31.10 -6.17 -36.66
N LEU A 155 -31.91 -5.25 -37.18
CA LEU A 155 -32.37 -4.09 -36.41
C LEU A 155 -33.24 -4.54 -35.23
N THR A 156 -32.87 -4.11 -34.02
CA THR A 156 -33.52 -4.49 -32.75
C THR A 156 -34.14 -3.31 -32.02
N ALA A 157 -33.55 -2.12 -32.13
CA ALA A 157 -34.12 -0.90 -31.56
C ALA A 157 -33.81 0.36 -32.37
N THR A 158 -34.69 1.36 -32.27
CA THR A 158 -34.38 2.77 -32.59
C THR A 158 -34.25 3.57 -31.31
N LEU A 159 -33.36 4.55 -31.32
CA LEU A 159 -33.00 5.39 -30.18
C LEU A 159 -33.46 6.84 -30.43
N SER A 160 -33.53 7.63 -29.37
CA SER A 160 -33.65 9.09 -29.42
C SER A 160 -33.19 9.63 -28.07
N SER A 161 -32.37 10.68 -28.06
CA SER A 161 -31.76 11.24 -26.84
C SER A 161 -31.09 10.15 -26.00
N ILE A 162 -29.97 9.61 -26.50
CA ILE A 162 -29.16 8.61 -25.79
C ILE A 162 -27.69 8.99 -26.03
N GLU A 163 -26.99 9.32 -24.96
CA GLU A 163 -25.61 9.84 -24.99
C GLU A 163 -24.63 8.89 -24.25
N GLN A 164 -25.16 7.92 -23.49
CA GLN A 164 -24.33 6.94 -22.78
C GLN A 164 -24.65 5.52 -23.20
N VAL A 165 -23.60 4.71 -23.34
CA VAL A 165 -23.71 3.31 -23.74
C VAL A 165 -22.83 2.45 -22.85
N GLN A 166 -23.38 1.33 -22.37
CA GLN A 166 -22.60 0.24 -21.80
C GLN A 166 -22.85 -1.06 -22.57
N THR A 167 -21.80 -1.60 -23.16
CA THR A 167 -21.87 -2.83 -23.97
C THR A 167 -22.01 -4.10 -23.13
N LEU A 168 -22.35 -5.20 -23.78
CA LEU A 168 -22.53 -6.50 -23.14
C LEU A 168 -21.17 -7.13 -22.79
N ALA A 169 -21.01 -7.55 -21.53
CA ALA A 169 -19.78 -8.21 -21.08
C ALA A 169 -19.49 -9.50 -21.87
N GLY A 170 -18.26 -9.66 -22.35
CA GLY A 170 -17.81 -10.85 -23.09
C GLY A 170 -18.27 -10.96 -24.55
N ALA A 171 -19.08 -10.02 -25.05
CA ALA A 171 -19.46 -9.95 -26.46
C ALA A 171 -18.43 -9.16 -27.29
N SER A 172 -18.68 -8.98 -28.59
CA SER A 172 -17.87 -8.16 -29.51
C SER A 172 -18.73 -7.08 -30.16
N SER A 173 -19.12 -6.07 -29.40
CA SER A 173 -20.00 -4.99 -29.84
C SER A 173 -19.26 -3.94 -30.67
N ARG A 174 -20.01 -3.18 -31.47
CA ARG A 174 -19.52 -2.03 -32.23
C ARG A 174 -20.28 -0.80 -31.81
N VAL A 175 -19.60 0.25 -31.38
CA VAL A 175 -20.25 1.51 -31.00
C VAL A 175 -19.78 2.62 -31.92
N LYS A 176 -20.72 3.37 -32.48
CA LYS A 176 -20.47 4.59 -33.23
C LYS A 176 -21.16 5.75 -32.52
N GLY A 177 -20.39 6.71 -32.02
CA GLY A 177 -20.89 7.91 -31.38
C GLY A 177 -21.47 8.92 -32.36
N ALA A 178 -22.01 10.01 -31.81
CA ALA A 178 -22.57 11.13 -32.56
C ALA A 178 -21.61 12.33 -32.58
N LEU A 179 -22.14 13.53 -32.87
CA LEU A 179 -21.34 14.78 -32.91
C LEU A 179 -21.10 15.41 -31.53
N ASP A 180 -21.90 15.01 -30.55
CA ASP A 180 -21.84 15.51 -29.17
C ASP A 180 -21.03 14.55 -28.29
N THR A 181 -20.59 15.04 -27.12
CA THR A 181 -19.84 14.26 -26.12
C THR A 181 -20.54 12.96 -25.76
N GLN A 182 -19.81 11.85 -25.85
CA GLN A 182 -20.27 10.51 -25.49
C GLN A 182 -19.63 9.98 -24.21
N GLN A 183 -20.37 9.13 -23.49
CA GLN A 183 -19.81 8.29 -22.43
C GLN A 183 -20.04 6.82 -22.76
N ILE A 184 -18.96 6.09 -23.07
CA ILE A 184 -19.06 4.70 -23.53
C ILE A 184 -18.27 3.79 -22.59
N VAL A 185 -18.92 2.76 -22.09
CA VAL A 185 -18.33 1.70 -21.25
C VAL A 185 -18.23 0.41 -22.06
N SER A 186 -17.01 0.03 -22.42
CA SER A 186 -16.68 -1.25 -23.07
C SER A 186 -16.54 -2.36 -22.04
N MET A 187 -17.34 -3.41 -22.15
CA MET A 187 -17.29 -4.60 -21.28
C MET A 187 -16.83 -5.87 -22.02
N GLY A 188 -16.61 -5.79 -23.34
CA GLY A 188 -16.27 -6.94 -24.19
C GLY A 188 -15.06 -6.73 -25.09
N HIS A 189 -14.98 -7.52 -26.16
CA HIS A 189 -14.03 -7.39 -27.27
C HIS A 189 -14.54 -6.35 -28.28
N ASP A 190 -14.79 -5.14 -27.80
CA ASP A 190 -15.57 -4.15 -28.53
C ASP A 190 -14.72 -3.29 -29.47
N THR A 191 -15.36 -2.74 -30.51
CA THR A 191 -14.79 -1.70 -31.37
C THR A 191 -15.60 -0.42 -31.23
N ILE A 192 -14.96 0.67 -30.84
CA ILE A 192 -15.62 1.95 -30.57
C ILE A 192 -15.04 3.04 -31.46
N ASP A 193 -15.92 3.82 -32.07
CA ASP A 193 -15.61 5.08 -32.75
C ASP A 193 -16.48 6.16 -32.10
N ALA A 194 -15.91 6.95 -31.19
CA ALA A 194 -16.69 7.83 -30.32
C ALA A 194 -17.23 9.09 -31.03
N GLY A 195 -16.71 9.41 -32.21
CA GLY A 195 -17.08 10.63 -32.93
C GLY A 195 -16.33 11.86 -32.41
N PRO A 196 -16.55 13.06 -32.99
CA PRO A 196 -15.94 14.28 -32.49
C PRO A 196 -16.56 14.71 -31.15
N ALA A 197 -15.88 15.61 -30.44
CA ALA A 197 -16.15 16.15 -29.09
C ALA A 197 -15.29 15.49 -28.00
N ASP A 198 -15.36 16.05 -26.78
CA ASP A 198 -14.59 15.55 -25.64
C ASP A 198 -15.29 14.31 -25.07
N ASN A 199 -14.84 13.11 -25.42
CA ASN A 199 -15.49 11.85 -25.05
C ASN A 199 -14.86 11.20 -23.80
N THR A 200 -15.66 10.40 -23.08
CA THR A 200 -15.16 9.55 -21.98
C THR A 200 -15.39 8.07 -22.31
N LEU A 201 -14.29 7.31 -22.35
CA LEU A 201 -14.24 5.91 -22.74
C LEU A 201 -13.74 5.06 -21.58
N VAL A 202 -14.63 4.33 -20.92
CA VAL A 202 -14.28 3.38 -19.85
C VAL A 202 -14.09 2.00 -20.45
N ILE A 203 -12.90 1.43 -20.35
CA ILE A 203 -12.52 0.19 -21.00
C ILE A 203 -12.31 -0.88 -19.94
N ALA A 204 -13.26 -1.80 -19.84
CA ALA A 204 -13.26 -2.92 -18.89
C ALA A 204 -13.26 -4.30 -19.58
N GLY A 205 -13.46 -4.35 -20.89
CA GLY A 205 -13.39 -5.56 -21.71
C GLY A 205 -12.02 -5.78 -22.37
N ASN A 206 -11.63 -7.05 -22.52
CA ASN A 206 -10.35 -7.43 -23.13
C ASN A 206 -10.34 -7.23 -24.65
N GLY A 207 -9.22 -6.80 -25.22
CA GLY A 207 -9.05 -6.69 -26.67
C GLY A 207 -9.87 -5.57 -27.30
N THR A 208 -10.29 -4.58 -26.51
CA THR A 208 -11.06 -3.43 -26.99
C THR A 208 -10.19 -2.57 -27.93
N ARG A 209 -10.76 -2.15 -29.06
CA ARG A 209 -10.19 -1.11 -29.92
C ARG A 209 -11.08 0.13 -29.87
N VAL A 210 -10.51 1.27 -29.54
CA VAL A 210 -11.23 2.54 -29.45
C VAL A 210 -10.58 3.60 -30.35
N ASN A 211 -11.41 4.45 -30.92
CA ASN A 211 -11.04 5.70 -31.58
C ASN A 211 -11.76 6.83 -30.85
N GLY A 212 -11.01 7.74 -30.24
CA GLY A 212 -11.57 8.89 -29.52
C GLY A 212 -12.24 9.90 -30.44
N GLY A 213 -11.71 10.06 -31.65
CA GLY A 213 -12.12 11.11 -32.56
C GLY A 213 -11.31 12.38 -32.35
N ALA A 214 -11.93 13.53 -32.59
CA ALA A 214 -11.31 14.84 -32.39
C ALA A 214 -11.88 15.48 -31.12
N GLY A 215 -11.02 15.97 -30.23
CA GLY A 215 -11.41 16.51 -28.94
C GLY A 215 -10.46 16.10 -27.81
N GLN A 216 -10.74 16.58 -26.59
CA GLN A 216 -10.01 16.18 -25.39
C GLN A 216 -10.60 14.90 -24.81
N ASP A 217 -10.18 13.77 -25.37
CA ASP A 217 -10.71 12.47 -24.98
C ASP A 217 -10.07 11.92 -23.70
N ARG A 218 -10.89 11.20 -22.93
CA ARG A 218 -10.51 10.57 -21.66
C ARG A 218 -10.76 9.07 -21.70
N TYR A 219 -9.69 8.29 -21.52
CA TYR A 219 -9.71 6.84 -21.47
C TYR A 219 -9.49 6.36 -20.03
N VAL A 220 -10.39 5.53 -19.51
CA VAL A 220 -10.24 4.91 -18.18
C VAL A 220 -10.09 3.41 -18.38
N ILE A 221 -8.88 2.90 -18.16
CA ILE A 221 -8.51 1.52 -18.46
C ILE A 221 -8.52 0.69 -17.18
N ALA A 222 -9.41 -0.29 -17.13
CA ALA A 222 -9.51 -1.22 -16.02
C ALA A 222 -8.29 -2.14 -15.95
N ASN A 223 -7.97 -2.61 -14.75
CA ASN A 223 -6.84 -3.49 -14.53
C ASN A 223 -7.13 -4.93 -15.00
N GLY A 224 -6.13 -5.59 -15.59
CA GLY A 224 -6.17 -7.02 -15.90
C GLY A 224 -6.97 -7.37 -17.15
N ILE A 225 -7.23 -6.39 -18.02
CA ILE A 225 -8.03 -6.56 -19.23
C ILE A 225 -7.19 -6.97 -20.45
N GLY A 226 -5.91 -7.31 -20.30
CA GLY A 226 -5.07 -7.74 -21.41
C GLY A 226 -4.65 -6.57 -22.31
N GLU A 227 -5.06 -6.60 -23.57
CA GLU A 227 -4.64 -5.61 -24.59
C GLU A 227 -5.75 -4.59 -24.88
N VAL A 228 -5.38 -3.31 -24.94
CA VAL A 228 -6.24 -2.20 -25.38
C VAL A 228 -5.55 -1.45 -26.51
N ARG A 229 -6.27 -1.16 -27.59
CA ARG A 229 -5.79 -0.35 -28.71
C ARG A 229 -6.55 0.98 -28.78
N ILE A 230 -5.82 2.09 -28.79
CA ILE A 230 -6.37 3.45 -28.85
C ILE A 230 -5.88 4.13 -30.13
N ASP A 231 -6.81 4.62 -30.95
CA ASP A 231 -6.54 5.50 -32.09
C ASP A 231 -6.83 6.93 -31.67
N GLU A 232 -5.86 7.82 -31.91
CA GLU A 232 -5.91 9.22 -31.51
C GLU A 232 -5.33 10.10 -32.62
N ASP A 233 -5.96 11.25 -32.87
CA ASP A 233 -5.57 12.12 -33.97
C ASP A 233 -4.32 12.95 -33.64
N GLY A 234 -4.14 13.30 -32.37
CA GLY A 234 -3.03 14.11 -31.84
C GLY A 234 -3.23 15.62 -31.93
N GLU A 235 -4.43 16.09 -32.28
CA GLU A 235 -4.77 17.51 -32.41
C GLU A 235 -5.04 18.16 -31.04
N GLU A 236 -5.65 17.45 -30.10
CA GLU A 236 -5.87 17.87 -28.71
C GLU A 236 -5.14 16.97 -27.71
N ILE A 237 -5.26 17.28 -26.40
CA ILE A 237 -4.66 16.46 -25.34
C ILE A 237 -5.61 15.31 -25.01
N SER A 238 -5.07 14.09 -25.04
CA SER A 238 -5.79 12.89 -24.62
C SER A 238 -5.28 12.39 -23.26
N HIS A 239 -6.21 12.03 -22.38
CA HIS A 239 -5.95 11.55 -21.03
C HIS A 239 -6.15 10.05 -20.93
N VAL A 240 -5.12 9.31 -20.50
CA VAL A 240 -5.17 7.85 -20.31
C VAL A 240 -4.99 7.53 -18.83
N GLU A 241 -6.08 7.16 -18.18
CA GLU A 241 -6.11 6.75 -16.78
C GLU A 241 -6.01 5.23 -16.65
N MET A 242 -5.05 4.79 -15.85
CA MET A 242 -4.72 3.39 -15.64
C MET A 242 -5.13 2.97 -14.24
N ALA A 243 -5.97 1.95 -14.11
CA ALA A 243 -6.41 1.42 -12.82
C ALA A 243 -5.35 0.56 -12.11
N TRP A 244 -4.07 0.85 -12.31
CA TRP A 244 -2.94 0.22 -11.62
C TRP A 244 -1.90 1.27 -11.17
N PRO A 245 -1.13 0.97 -10.10
CA PRO A 245 -0.08 1.86 -9.60
C PRO A 245 1.11 1.97 -10.56
N PHE A 246 1.86 3.07 -10.41
CA PHE A 246 3.06 3.37 -11.19
C PHE A 246 4.08 2.22 -11.25
N GLU A 247 4.31 1.55 -10.11
CA GLU A 247 5.30 0.47 -9.98
C GLU A 247 5.00 -0.78 -10.83
N ARG A 248 3.79 -0.90 -11.39
CA ARG A 248 3.43 -2.03 -12.27
C ARG A 248 3.81 -1.82 -13.73
N ILE A 249 4.10 -0.59 -14.14
CA ILE A 249 4.51 -0.29 -15.50
C ILE A 249 5.93 -0.82 -15.73
N GLN A 250 6.08 -1.70 -16.72
CA GLN A 250 7.35 -2.36 -17.03
C GLN A 250 8.16 -1.61 -18.09
N SER A 251 7.49 -1.10 -19.13
CA SER A 251 8.17 -0.49 -20.26
C SER A 251 7.28 0.47 -21.06
N TRP A 252 7.95 1.37 -21.76
CA TRP A 252 7.39 2.24 -22.78
C TRP A 252 8.24 2.06 -24.03
N THR A 253 7.66 1.54 -25.09
CA THR A 253 8.38 1.25 -26.33
C THR A 253 7.59 1.76 -27.52
N LEU A 254 8.30 2.23 -28.54
CA LEU A 254 7.72 2.41 -29.86
C LEU A 254 7.94 1.12 -30.64
N HIS A 255 6.85 0.49 -31.04
CA HIS A 255 6.85 -0.65 -31.95
C HIS A 255 6.15 -0.21 -33.24
N GLU A 256 6.87 -0.29 -34.36
CA GLU A 256 6.47 0.33 -35.63
C GLU A 256 6.15 1.83 -35.43
N ASN A 257 4.88 2.21 -35.58
CA ASN A 257 4.38 3.59 -35.45
C ASN A 257 3.58 3.83 -34.16
N SER A 258 3.51 2.84 -33.27
CA SER A 258 2.64 2.84 -32.11
C SER A 258 3.44 2.94 -30.82
N LEU A 259 2.91 3.65 -29.83
CA LEU A 259 3.43 3.64 -28.46
C LEU A 259 2.79 2.47 -27.69
N VAL A 260 3.62 1.56 -27.20
CA VAL A 260 3.22 0.41 -26.40
C VAL A 260 3.63 0.65 -24.95
N VAL A 261 2.66 0.63 -24.06
CA VAL A 261 2.85 0.71 -22.61
C VAL A 261 2.54 -0.66 -22.04
N SER A 262 3.56 -1.34 -21.50
CA SER A 262 3.39 -2.68 -20.91
C SER A 262 3.39 -2.60 -19.39
N ALA A 263 2.49 -3.32 -18.74
CA ALA A 263 2.39 -3.40 -17.29
C ALA A 263 2.07 -4.83 -16.84
N LEU A 264 2.45 -5.18 -15.61
CA LEU A 264 2.02 -6.44 -15.00
C LEU A 264 0.50 -6.44 -14.86
N SER A 265 -0.18 -7.59 -14.95
CA SER A 265 -1.65 -7.73 -14.77
C SER A 265 -2.09 -7.99 -13.32
N ASP A 266 -1.14 -8.40 -12.49
CA ASP A 266 -1.27 -8.51 -11.05
C ASP A 266 -0.09 -7.83 -10.34
N ALA A 267 -0.02 -7.98 -9.02
CA ALA A 267 1.01 -7.36 -8.20
C ALA A 267 2.39 -8.01 -8.36
N ASP A 268 2.46 -9.27 -8.80
CA ASP A 268 3.66 -10.10 -8.67
C ASP A 268 4.23 -10.57 -10.03
N GLY A 269 3.46 -10.41 -11.11
CA GLY A 269 3.80 -10.84 -12.47
C GLY A 269 3.47 -12.31 -12.74
N ASP A 270 2.52 -12.90 -12.00
CA ASP A 270 2.14 -14.31 -12.19
C ASP A 270 1.16 -14.47 -13.37
N LEU A 271 0.41 -13.40 -13.69
CA LEU A 271 -0.45 -13.31 -14.86
C LEU A 271 0.27 -12.68 -16.07
N ALA A 272 -0.19 -13.02 -17.27
CA ALA A 272 0.29 -12.41 -18.51
C ALA A 272 0.18 -10.88 -18.45
N GLU A 273 1.18 -10.17 -18.97
CA GLU A 273 1.20 -8.71 -18.99
C GLU A 273 -0.01 -8.12 -19.72
N GLN A 274 -0.39 -6.91 -19.32
CA GLN A 274 -1.39 -6.09 -19.99
C GLN A 274 -0.71 -4.96 -20.76
N GLN A 275 -1.33 -4.55 -21.86
CA GLN A 275 -0.77 -3.57 -22.79
C GLN A 275 -1.79 -2.52 -23.19
N ILE A 276 -1.32 -1.28 -23.24
CA ILE A 276 -2.01 -0.17 -23.90
C ILE A 276 -1.20 0.16 -25.14
N ILE A 277 -1.84 0.11 -26.31
CA ILE A 277 -1.23 0.43 -27.59
C ILE A 277 -1.89 1.68 -28.13
N ILE A 278 -1.19 2.82 -28.04
CA ILE A 278 -1.59 4.03 -28.75
C ILE A 278 -1.10 3.91 -30.19
N MET A 279 -2.03 3.73 -31.11
CA MET A 279 -1.75 3.48 -32.52
C MET A 279 -1.34 4.77 -33.23
N ASN A 280 -0.50 4.63 -34.25
CA ASN A 280 -0.18 5.71 -35.20
C ASN A 280 0.31 7.02 -34.57
N VAL A 281 1.02 6.92 -33.44
CA VAL A 281 1.73 8.05 -32.80
C VAL A 281 2.76 8.64 -33.75
N TYR A 282 3.30 7.83 -34.67
CA TYR A 282 4.13 8.25 -35.80
C TYR A 282 3.47 7.95 -37.14
N GLU A 283 3.88 8.70 -38.16
CA GLU A 283 3.61 8.41 -39.56
C GLU A 283 4.91 8.09 -40.32
N THR A 284 4.86 7.17 -41.28
CA THR A 284 6.02 6.81 -42.09
C THR A 284 6.09 7.69 -43.34
N LEU A 285 7.06 8.61 -43.38
CA LEU A 285 7.34 9.50 -44.51
C LEU A 285 8.75 9.25 -45.06
N ALA A 286 8.83 8.87 -46.34
CA ALA A 286 10.09 8.65 -47.06
C ALA A 286 11.11 7.73 -46.31
N GLY A 287 10.60 6.67 -45.66
CA GLY A 287 11.42 5.70 -44.91
C GLY A 287 11.83 6.14 -43.50
N SER A 288 11.39 7.32 -43.04
CA SER A 288 11.52 7.76 -41.65
C SER A 288 10.17 7.83 -40.96
N ARG A 289 10.16 7.65 -39.64
CA ARG A 289 8.97 7.89 -38.80
C ARG A 289 8.97 9.34 -38.35
N VAL A 290 7.89 10.07 -38.59
CA VAL A 290 7.68 11.46 -38.17
C VAL A 290 6.57 11.50 -37.13
N LEU A 291 6.80 12.22 -36.04
CA LEU A 291 5.86 12.28 -34.92
C LEU A 291 4.55 12.93 -35.36
N LYS A 292 3.44 12.22 -35.18
CA LYS A 292 2.07 12.69 -35.46
C LYS A 292 1.38 13.15 -34.17
N ASN A 293 1.44 12.32 -33.12
CA ASN A 293 0.79 12.62 -31.84
C ASN A 293 1.83 12.79 -30.72
N SER A 294 1.81 13.95 -30.06
CA SER A 294 2.69 14.24 -28.91
C SER A 294 1.92 14.68 -27.66
N LYS A 295 0.59 14.66 -27.70
CA LYS A 295 -0.29 15.27 -26.69
C LYS A 295 -0.95 14.21 -25.80
N LEU A 296 -0.13 13.30 -25.28
CA LEU A 296 -0.59 12.20 -24.44
C LEU A 296 -0.20 12.43 -22.97
N VAL A 297 -1.19 12.31 -22.09
CA VAL A 297 -0.99 12.36 -20.63
C VAL A 297 -1.54 11.08 -20.00
N PHE A 298 -0.72 10.43 -19.19
CA PHE A 298 -1.08 9.18 -18.52
C PHE A 298 -1.16 9.39 -17.02
N MET A 299 -2.16 8.80 -16.38
CA MET A 299 -2.38 8.88 -14.94
C MET A 299 -2.48 7.49 -14.34
N THR A 300 -1.72 7.22 -13.28
CA THR A 300 -1.77 5.93 -12.56
C THR A 300 -2.79 5.99 -11.42
N GLN A 301 -3.19 4.82 -10.91
CA GLN A 301 -4.10 4.71 -9.78
C GLN A 301 -3.59 5.42 -8.51
N ASP A 302 -2.28 5.42 -8.31
CA ASP A 302 -1.60 6.10 -7.22
C ASP A 302 -1.25 7.56 -7.54
N GLY A 303 -1.88 8.16 -8.56
CA GLY A 303 -1.86 9.61 -8.79
C GLY A 303 -0.59 10.16 -9.45
N TYR A 304 0.29 9.30 -9.98
CA TYR A 304 1.41 9.78 -10.80
C TYR A 304 0.88 10.23 -12.17
N VAL A 305 1.37 11.38 -12.63
CA VAL A 305 1.05 11.93 -13.95
C VAL A 305 2.30 11.90 -14.82
N LEU A 306 2.20 11.24 -15.97
CA LEU A 306 3.30 10.88 -16.85
C LEU A 306 3.07 11.40 -18.27
N SER A 307 4.13 11.74 -18.98
CA SER A 307 4.07 12.00 -20.42
C SER A 307 5.28 11.41 -21.15
N PRO A 308 5.08 10.71 -22.27
CA PRO A 308 6.17 10.12 -23.04
C PRO A 308 7.00 11.21 -23.74
N VAL A 309 8.32 11.11 -23.66
CA VAL A 309 9.24 11.99 -24.39
C VAL A 309 9.52 11.36 -25.76
N LEU A 310 8.79 11.83 -26.77
CA LEU A 310 8.81 11.28 -28.12
C LEU A 310 9.69 12.13 -29.07
N PRO A 311 10.72 11.54 -29.72
CA PRO A 311 11.52 12.25 -30.70
C PRO A 311 10.70 12.68 -31.93
N LEU A 312 10.94 13.89 -32.45
CA LEU A 312 10.23 14.40 -33.64
C LEU A 312 10.40 13.52 -34.89
N LYS A 313 11.53 12.82 -35.00
CA LYS A 313 11.84 11.93 -36.13
C LYS A 313 12.67 10.74 -35.68
N LEU A 314 12.35 9.56 -36.19
CA LEU A 314 13.11 8.32 -36.02
C LEU A 314 13.49 7.73 -37.38
N GLN A 315 14.64 7.07 -37.43
CA GLN A 315 15.10 6.34 -38.61
C GLN A 315 14.78 4.85 -38.47
N GLY A 316 14.43 4.21 -39.59
CA GLY A 316 14.12 2.79 -39.62
C GLY A 316 12.85 2.40 -38.86
N ALA A 317 12.58 1.10 -38.82
CA ALA A 317 11.39 0.50 -38.20
C ALA A 317 11.69 -0.19 -36.86
N ASP A 318 12.95 -0.13 -36.39
CA ASP A 318 13.37 -0.82 -35.17
C ASP A 318 12.64 -0.26 -33.94
N ASP A 319 12.44 -1.13 -32.95
CA ASP A 319 11.85 -0.76 -31.69
C ASP A 319 12.70 0.28 -30.96
N HIS A 320 12.04 1.24 -30.32
CA HIS A 320 12.72 2.31 -29.60
C HIS A 320 12.19 2.41 -28.17
N ASN A 321 13.08 2.36 -27.17
CA ASN A 321 12.70 2.61 -25.78
C ASN A 321 12.36 4.09 -25.59
N VAL A 322 11.22 4.37 -24.98
CA VAL A 322 10.74 5.73 -24.73
C VAL A 322 11.07 6.13 -23.29
N THR A 323 11.63 7.32 -23.13
CA THR A 323 11.79 7.92 -21.81
C THR A 323 10.49 8.60 -21.40
N VAL A 324 10.13 8.51 -20.13
CA VAL A 324 8.91 9.12 -19.59
C VAL A 324 9.27 10.28 -18.69
N GLN A 325 8.62 11.42 -18.91
CA GLN A 325 8.68 12.58 -18.04
C GLN A 325 7.61 12.46 -16.96
N LEU A 326 8.02 12.61 -15.70
CA LEU A 326 7.11 12.72 -14.56
C LEU A 326 6.65 14.17 -14.45
N ILE A 327 5.35 14.41 -14.66
CA ILE A 327 4.71 15.73 -14.57
C ILE A 327 4.32 16.04 -13.13
N ALA A 328 3.70 15.06 -12.46
CA ALA A 328 3.31 15.16 -11.05
C ALA A 328 3.54 13.83 -10.33
N HIS A 329 4.03 13.92 -9.10
CA HIS A 329 4.22 12.76 -8.23
C HIS A 329 2.87 12.36 -7.61
N GLY A 330 2.68 11.04 -7.46
CA GLY A 330 1.68 10.51 -6.52
C GLY A 330 1.99 10.90 -5.07
N PRO A 331 1.08 10.62 -4.12
CA PRO A 331 1.31 10.90 -2.72
C PRO A 331 2.53 10.11 -2.22
N GLU A 332 3.42 10.78 -1.47
CA GLU A 332 4.58 10.11 -0.87
C GLU A 332 4.10 9.03 0.12
N LYS A 333 4.59 7.80 -0.07
CA LYS A 333 4.41 6.72 0.92
C LYS A 333 5.12 7.12 2.22
N ALA A 334 4.35 7.42 3.25
CA ALA A 334 4.88 7.80 4.55
C ALA A 334 5.52 6.59 5.25
N LEU A 335 6.73 6.77 5.77
CA LEU A 335 7.36 5.80 6.66
C LEU A 335 6.73 5.88 8.05
N GLN A 336 6.46 4.71 8.63
CA GLN A 336 6.00 4.56 10.00
C GLN A 336 7.17 4.59 10.98
N ALA A 337 8.32 4.00 10.61
CA ALA A 337 9.52 4.04 11.44
C ALA A 337 10.81 3.74 10.66
N ILE A 338 11.92 4.28 11.15
CA ILE A 338 13.27 3.78 10.88
C ILE A 338 13.64 2.72 11.92
N VAL A 339 13.92 1.49 11.46
CA VAL A 339 14.28 0.34 12.31
C VAL A 339 15.78 0.39 12.66
N ASN A 340 16.15 1.37 13.47
CA ASN A 340 17.53 1.67 13.87
C ASN A 340 18.07 0.83 15.05
N ASN A 341 17.21 0.10 15.76
CA ASN A 341 17.55 -0.63 16.97
C ASN A 341 17.59 -2.15 16.76
N HIS A 342 18.01 -2.89 17.80
CA HIS A 342 18.09 -4.35 17.77
C HIS A 342 16.73 -5.03 17.55
N GLU A 343 15.65 -4.40 18.00
CA GLU A 343 14.30 -4.96 17.90
C GLU A 343 13.20 -3.89 17.84
N TYR A 344 12.38 -3.97 16.81
CA TYR A 344 11.18 -3.16 16.61
C TYR A 344 9.94 -4.04 16.69
N ALA A 345 9.02 -3.69 17.60
CA ALA A 345 7.75 -4.41 17.77
C ALA A 345 6.70 -3.81 16.83
N LEU A 346 6.17 -4.63 15.92
CA LEU A 346 5.15 -4.23 14.95
C LEU A 346 3.79 -4.83 15.31
N SER A 347 2.77 -3.98 15.40
CA SER A 347 1.37 -4.39 15.31
C SER A 347 0.84 -3.85 13.98
N ALA A 348 0.60 -4.75 13.01
CA ALA A 348 0.28 -4.37 11.64
C ALA A 348 -1.21 -4.06 11.50
N HIS A 349 -1.52 -2.83 11.10
CA HIS A 349 -2.87 -2.32 10.85
C HIS A 349 -2.87 -1.59 9.50
N GLY A 350 -3.68 -2.03 8.54
CA GLY A 350 -3.62 -1.52 7.17
C GLY A 350 -2.22 -1.64 6.56
N GLU A 351 -1.65 -0.55 6.06
CA GLU A 351 -0.30 -0.48 5.49
C GLU A 351 0.74 -0.04 6.54
N SER A 352 1.81 -0.82 6.69
CA SER A 352 2.95 -0.52 7.55
C SER A 352 4.22 -0.42 6.71
N ASN A 353 4.84 0.76 6.67
CA ASN A 353 6.03 1.02 5.86
C ASN A 353 7.23 1.30 6.77
N LEU A 354 8.23 0.42 6.78
CA LEU A 354 9.41 0.54 7.66
C LEU A 354 10.69 0.62 6.84
N TYR A 355 11.65 1.42 7.31
CA TYR A 355 12.98 1.51 6.69
C TYR A 355 14.02 0.79 7.52
N VAL A 356 14.85 -0.05 6.89
CA VAL A 356 15.94 -0.81 7.53
C VAL A 356 17.29 -0.29 7.00
N PRO A 357 18.03 0.51 7.79
CA PRO A 357 19.31 1.08 7.37
C PRO A 357 20.47 0.08 7.42
N ARG A 358 21.53 0.40 6.68
CA ARG A 358 22.85 -0.26 6.78
C ARG A 358 23.52 -0.09 8.15
N GLY A 359 24.43 -1.01 8.47
CA GLY A 359 25.48 -0.83 9.48
C GLY A 359 25.17 -1.29 10.91
N ALA A 360 23.91 -1.42 11.33
CA ALA A 360 23.63 -2.11 12.61
C ALA A 360 23.75 -3.63 12.39
N MET A 361 24.66 -4.31 13.12
CA MET A 361 24.96 -5.74 12.93
C MET A 361 23.74 -6.65 13.05
N HIS A 362 22.78 -6.31 13.92
CA HIS A 362 21.56 -7.09 14.11
C HIS A 362 20.34 -6.18 14.22
N THR A 363 19.33 -6.45 13.40
CA THR A 363 18.05 -5.75 13.40
C THR A 363 16.91 -6.76 13.40
N THR A 364 15.95 -6.63 14.30
CA THR A 364 14.79 -7.51 14.37
C THR A 364 13.50 -6.72 14.17
N VAL A 365 12.63 -7.19 13.29
CA VAL A 365 11.22 -6.76 13.24
C VAL A 365 10.40 -7.89 13.84
N ARG A 366 9.84 -7.65 15.04
CA ARG A 366 9.03 -8.64 15.76
C ARG A 366 7.55 -8.32 15.57
N PHE A 367 6.84 -9.25 14.97
CA PHE A 367 5.39 -9.16 14.78
C PHE A 367 4.67 -9.54 16.09
N ILE A 368 3.81 -8.65 16.57
CA ILE A 368 3.00 -8.85 17.77
C ILE A 368 1.59 -9.28 17.40
N SER A 369 0.99 -8.59 16.43
CA SER A 369 -0.36 -8.85 15.91
C SER A 369 -0.52 -8.26 14.51
N ALA A 370 -1.54 -8.71 13.78
CA ALA A 370 -1.89 -8.20 12.46
C ALA A 370 -3.41 -8.32 12.22
N GLN A 371 -3.99 -7.35 11.51
CA GLN A 371 -5.34 -7.47 10.94
C GLN A 371 -5.32 -8.37 9.70
N ASP A 372 -6.47 -8.96 9.33
CA ASP A 372 -6.56 -10.01 8.31
C ASP A 372 -6.09 -9.58 6.90
N ASP A 373 -6.07 -8.27 6.60
CA ASP A 373 -5.59 -7.70 5.32
C ASP A 373 -4.40 -6.74 5.48
N ALA A 374 -3.71 -6.76 6.62
CA ALA A 374 -2.57 -5.88 6.83
C ALA A 374 -1.43 -6.20 5.83
N THR A 375 -0.73 -5.16 5.39
CA THR A 375 0.48 -5.26 4.56
C THR A 375 1.63 -4.56 5.25
N CYS A 376 2.80 -5.20 5.30
CA CYS A 376 4.02 -4.63 5.83
C CYS A 376 5.09 -4.63 4.75
N THR A 377 5.56 -3.43 4.39
CA THR A 377 6.66 -3.21 3.45
C THR A 377 7.91 -2.78 4.21
N LEU A 378 9.00 -3.52 4.02
CA LEU A 378 10.31 -3.24 4.56
C LEU A 378 11.21 -2.71 3.44
N TYR A 379 11.54 -1.43 3.51
CA TYR A 379 12.54 -0.78 2.65
C TYR A 379 13.94 -1.05 3.20
N VAL A 380 14.62 -2.03 2.65
CA VAL A 380 15.93 -2.48 3.10
C VAL A 380 17.03 -1.80 2.29
N ASP A 381 17.89 -1.05 2.97
CA ASP A 381 18.99 -0.30 2.35
C ASP A 381 20.16 -1.18 1.88
N TYR A 382 19.86 -2.32 1.25
CA TYR A 382 20.83 -3.20 0.60
C TYR A 382 20.29 -3.51 -0.81
N PRO A 383 21.14 -3.62 -1.83
CA PRO A 383 20.72 -4.17 -3.10
C PRO A 383 20.56 -5.69 -2.98
N LYS A 384 19.84 -6.31 -3.92
CA LYS A 384 19.52 -7.74 -3.88
C LYS A 384 20.79 -8.62 -3.83
N GLU A 385 21.81 -8.26 -4.60
CA GLU A 385 23.06 -9.00 -4.73
C GLU A 385 23.87 -9.07 -3.43
N HIS A 386 23.59 -8.21 -2.45
CA HIS A 386 24.28 -8.22 -1.15
C HIS A 386 23.66 -9.23 -0.16
N ILE A 387 22.59 -9.95 -0.52
CA ILE A 387 22.06 -11.05 0.31
C ILE A 387 23.04 -12.22 0.23
N GLU A 388 23.68 -12.54 1.36
CA GLU A 388 24.65 -13.63 1.46
C GLU A 388 23.95 -14.96 1.81
N SER A 389 23.03 -14.95 2.77
CA SER A 389 22.31 -16.16 3.18
C SER A 389 20.94 -15.84 3.78
N VAL A 390 20.01 -16.78 3.62
CA VAL A 390 18.69 -16.72 4.22
C VAL A 390 18.44 -18.02 4.97
N SER A 391 18.00 -17.91 6.22
CA SER A 391 17.60 -19.06 7.03
C SER A 391 16.26 -18.79 7.70
N TYR A 392 15.47 -19.83 7.90
CA TYR A 392 14.29 -19.74 8.75
C TYR A 392 14.33 -20.78 9.85
N SER A 393 13.70 -20.45 10.98
CA SER A 393 13.62 -21.32 12.14
C SER A 393 12.25 -21.30 12.78
N TYR A 394 11.93 -22.37 13.50
CA TYR A 394 10.72 -22.49 14.29
C TYR A 394 10.94 -23.48 15.44
N HIS A 395 10.02 -23.49 16.39
CA HIS A 395 9.98 -24.45 17.47
C HIS A 395 8.73 -25.33 17.34
N VAL A 396 8.91 -26.64 17.38
CA VAL A 396 7.82 -27.62 17.32
C VAL A 396 7.78 -28.45 18.60
N THR A 397 6.59 -28.59 19.16
CA THR A 397 6.30 -29.46 20.30
C THR A 397 5.37 -30.59 19.87
N LYS A 398 5.52 -31.76 20.49
CA LYS A 398 4.67 -32.93 20.23
C LYS A 398 3.93 -33.30 21.51
N ASN A 399 2.61 -33.37 21.40
CA ASN A 399 1.71 -33.89 22.43
C ASN A 399 0.99 -35.12 21.88
N SER A 400 1.31 -36.30 22.41
CA SER A 400 0.65 -37.55 22.03
C SER A 400 -0.66 -37.69 22.81
N SER A 401 -1.78 -37.85 22.10
CA SER A 401 -3.11 -38.07 22.68
C SER A 401 -3.80 -39.22 21.95
N GLY A 402 -3.93 -40.36 22.65
CA GLY A 402 -4.48 -41.58 22.07
C GLY A 402 -3.66 -42.06 20.86
N VAL A 403 -4.32 -42.18 19.71
CA VAL A 403 -3.69 -42.64 18.46
C VAL A 403 -3.07 -41.51 17.64
N TYR A 404 -3.17 -40.25 18.08
CA TYR A 404 -2.66 -39.09 17.34
C TYR A 404 -1.48 -38.42 18.03
N ASP A 405 -0.49 -38.01 17.24
CA ASP A 405 0.55 -37.08 17.65
C ASP A 405 0.14 -35.68 17.17
N ARG A 406 -0.17 -34.79 18.12
CA ARG A 406 -0.47 -33.39 17.85
C ARG A 406 0.82 -32.59 17.87
N LEU A 407 1.14 -31.97 16.75
CA LEU A 407 2.26 -31.03 16.63
C LEU A 407 1.75 -29.61 16.85
N THR A 408 2.54 -28.80 17.55
CA THR A 408 2.28 -27.37 17.76
C THR A 408 3.52 -26.57 17.43
N TYR A 409 3.37 -25.63 16.50
CA TYR A 409 4.43 -24.81 15.93
C TYR A 409 4.37 -23.37 16.46
N LYS A 410 5.53 -22.84 16.88
CA LYS A 410 5.67 -21.46 17.40
C LYS A 410 7.03 -20.87 17.04
N ASN A 411 7.19 -19.57 17.31
CA ASN A 411 8.46 -18.85 17.21
C ASN A 411 9.08 -18.89 15.81
N PHE A 412 8.26 -18.74 14.77
CA PHE A 412 8.74 -18.64 13.39
C PHE A 412 9.63 -17.41 13.23
N LYS A 413 10.83 -17.60 12.69
CA LYS A 413 11.81 -16.53 12.43
C LYS A 413 12.37 -16.70 11.03
N LEU A 414 12.41 -15.62 10.26
CA LEU A 414 13.20 -15.54 9.02
C LEU A 414 14.40 -14.65 9.28
N SER A 415 15.58 -15.05 8.84
CA SER A 415 16.84 -14.33 9.02
C SER A 415 17.53 -14.15 7.68
N ILE A 416 17.80 -12.90 7.31
CA ILE A 416 18.50 -12.50 6.11
C ILE A 416 19.84 -11.91 6.54
N THR A 417 20.94 -12.51 6.08
CA THR A 417 22.30 -12.03 6.33
C THR A 417 22.83 -11.35 5.07
N PHE A 418 23.42 -10.17 5.23
CA PHE A 418 24.03 -9.41 4.15
C PHE A 418 25.56 -9.54 4.16
N GLU A 419 26.20 -9.23 3.04
CA GLU A 419 27.66 -9.35 2.83
C GLU A 419 28.54 -8.66 3.89
N ASP A 420 28.03 -7.62 4.56
CA ASP A 420 28.74 -6.87 5.60
C ASP A 420 28.57 -7.50 7.01
N GLY A 421 27.94 -8.67 7.07
CA GLY A 421 27.61 -9.40 8.30
C GLY A 421 26.33 -8.91 8.99
N LYS A 422 25.64 -7.89 8.47
CA LYS A 422 24.35 -7.47 9.04
C LYS A 422 23.34 -8.59 8.93
N LYS A 423 22.56 -8.78 10.00
CA LYS A 423 21.44 -9.71 10.05
C LYS A 423 20.11 -8.98 10.28
N LEU A 424 19.18 -9.10 9.34
CA LEU A 424 17.77 -8.72 9.50
C LEU A 424 16.95 -9.96 9.89
N MET A 425 16.26 -9.90 11.03
CA MET A 425 15.40 -10.98 11.51
C MET A 425 13.93 -10.55 11.53
N LEU A 426 13.06 -11.31 10.87
CA LEU A 426 11.61 -11.19 10.98
C LEU A 426 11.14 -12.21 12.02
N ALA A 427 10.83 -11.77 13.23
CA ALA A 427 10.45 -12.63 14.34
C ALA A 427 8.93 -12.71 14.49
N ASN A 428 8.42 -13.92 14.68
CA ASN A 428 6.98 -14.24 14.78
C ASN A 428 6.17 -13.84 13.54
N TYR A 429 6.78 -13.78 12.36
CA TYR A 429 6.12 -13.33 11.13
C TYR A 429 5.03 -14.29 10.61
N ALA A 430 5.01 -15.52 11.13
CA ALA A 430 4.03 -16.56 10.81
C ALA A 430 3.54 -17.27 12.08
N THR A 431 2.35 -17.85 12.00
CA THR A 431 1.71 -18.59 13.11
C THR A 431 0.84 -19.72 12.57
N GLU A 432 0.46 -20.64 13.44
CA GLU A 432 -0.68 -21.53 13.19
C GLU A 432 -1.97 -20.71 13.08
N LYS A 433 -2.73 -20.90 11.99
CA LYS A 433 -4.04 -20.25 11.77
C LYS A 433 -5.12 -21.33 11.59
N GLY A 434 -6.20 -21.25 12.37
CA GLY A 434 -7.32 -22.20 12.29
C GLY A 434 -7.14 -23.49 13.10
N ARG A 435 -8.01 -24.47 12.85
CA ARG A 435 -8.07 -25.74 13.62
C ARG A 435 -7.04 -26.75 13.10
N ALA A 436 -6.47 -27.53 14.02
CA ALA A 436 -5.60 -28.64 13.68
C ALA A 436 -6.35 -29.67 12.81
N ARG A 437 -5.70 -30.11 11.73
CA ARG A 437 -6.21 -31.10 10.78
C ARG A 437 -5.33 -32.34 10.80
N THR A 438 -5.92 -33.48 10.45
CA THR A 438 -5.18 -34.72 10.30
C THR A 438 -4.35 -34.69 9.01
N LEU A 439 -3.04 -34.84 9.14
CA LEU A 439 -2.08 -34.90 8.03
C LEU A 439 -1.59 -36.34 7.90
N GLY A 440 -2.16 -37.09 6.94
CA GLY A 440 -1.85 -38.51 6.74
C GLY A 440 -2.33 -39.41 7.90
N THR A 441 -1.57 -40.45 8.25
CA THR A 441 -1.94 -41.41 9.30
C THR A 441 -1.35 -41.00 10.65
N ARG A 442 -2.20 -40.47 11.54
CA ARG A 442 -1.95 -40.18 12.97
C ARG A 442 -1.21 -38.89 13.33
N ILE A 443 -1.03 -37.94 12.42
CA ILE A 443 -0.46 -36.61 12.76
C ILE A 443 -1.57 -35.56 12.72
N GLN A 444 -1.60 -34.67 13.71
CA GLN A 444 -2.46 -33.49 13.71
C GLN A 444 -1.63 -32.22 13.82
N ALA A 445 -1.83 -31.27 12.91
CA ALA A 445 -1.23 -29.95 12.98
C ALA A 445 -2.17 -28.90 12.38
N ALA A 446 -2.10 -27.66 12.87
CA ALA A 446 -2.79 -26.54 12.24
C ALA A 446 -2.00 -26.05 11.02
N PRO A 447 -2.67 -25.51 9.99
CA PRO A 447 -1.96 -24.90 8.88
C PRO A 447 -1.21 -23.66 9.35
N ILE A 448 -0.05 -23.42 8.73
CA ILE A 448 0.78 -22.24 8.99
C ILE A 448 0.39 -21.15 8.02
N SER A 449 0.36 -19.90 8.49
CA SER A 449 0.12 -18.73 7.65
C SER A 449 0.98 -17.57 8.15
N ILE A 450 1.45 -16.73 7.22
CA ILE A 450 2.04 -15.44 7.56
C ILE A 450 0.99 -14.55 8.25
N LEU A 451 1.42 -13.69 9.16
CA LEU A 451 0.51 -12.82 9.93
C LEU A 451 -0.12 -11.72 9.06
N CYS A 452 0.62 -11.21 8.09
CA CYS A 452 0.22 -10.15 7.18
C CYS A 452 0.95 -10.34 5.84
N ARG A 453 0.53 -9.64 4.78
CA ARG A 453 1.32 -9.61 3.55
C ARG A 453 2.67 -8.93 3.84
N LEU A 454 3.76 -9.56 3.44
CA LEU A 454 5.11 -9.10 3.77
C LEU A 454 5.94 -8.89 2.51
N LEU A 455 6.35 -7.64 2.32
CA LEU A 455 7.12 -7.18 1.17
C LEU A 455 8.49 -6.68 1.63
N LEU A 456 9.54 -7.11 0.94
CA LEU A 456 10.84 -6.45 0.97
C LEU A 456 11.00 -5.63 -0.29
N VAL A 457 11.47 -4.40 -0.17
CA VAL A 457 11.92 -3.56 -1.29
C VAL A 457 13.37 -3.17 -1.01
N MET A 458 14.26 -3.60 -1.91
CA MET A 458 15.69 -3.43 -1.83
C MET A 458 16.12 -2.09 -2.43
N ALA A 459 17.31 -1.60 -2.08
CA ALA A 459 17.81 -0.28 -2.49
C ALA A 459 18.03 -0.12 -4.00
N ASP A 460 18.16 -1.23 -4.73
CA ASP A 460 18.28 -1.33 -6.19
C ASP A 460 16.91 -1.43 -6.90
N GLY A 461 15.81 -1.30 -6.14
CA GLY A 461 14.43 -1.40 -6.62
C GLY A 461 13.94 -2.84 -6.83
N GLN A 462 14.70 -3.88 -6.46
CA GLN A 462 14.19 -5.25 -6.46
C GLN A 462 13.21 -5.45 -5.31
N SER A 463 12.11 -6.17 -5.52
CA SER A 463 11.17 -6.53 -4.45
C SER A 463 10.96 -8.03 -4.37
N CYS A 464 10.68 -8.54 -3.17
CA CYS A 464 10.22 -9.91 -3.00
C CYS A 464 9.10 -10.01 -1.96
N ASN A 465 8.21 -10.97 -2.19
CA ASN A 465 7.25 -11.43 -1.18
C ASN A 465 7.94 -12.40 -0.23
N ILE A 466 7.65 -12.27 1.06
CA ILE A 466 7.99 -13.29 2.05
C ILE A 466 6.87 -14.33 2.09
N THR A 467 7.21 -15.57 1.75
CA THR A 467 6.22 -16.65 1.70
C THR A 467 6.06 -17.37 3.03
N THR A 468 4.98 -18.15 3.14
CA THR A 468 4.69 -18.98 4.32
C THR A 468 5.81 -20.01 4.54
N PRO A 469 6.35 -20.14 5.76
CA PRO A 469 7.40 -21.12 6.04
C PRO A 469 6.88 -22.55 5.86
N TYR A 470 7.72 -23.43 5.32
CA TYR A 470 7.41 -24.85 5.23
C TYR A 470 7.74 -25.57 6.55
N VAL A 471 6.94 -26.58 6.92
CA VAL A 471 7.18 -27.40 8.11
C VAL A 471 7.27 -28.88 7.72
N PHE A 472 8.25 -29.59 8.29
CA PHE A 472 8.55 -30.97 7.91
C PHE A 472 7.88 -31.96 8.87
N THR A 473 6.55 -31.99 8.86
CA THR A 473 5.69 -32.68 9.85
C THR A 473 6.12 -34.10 10.22
N LEU A 474 6.53 -34.93 9.24
CA LEU A 474 7.03 -36.29 9.49
C LEU A 474 8.35 -36.30 10.29
N SER A 475 9.29 -35.43 9.93
CA SER A 475 10.57 -35.26 10.63
C SER A 475 10.36 -34.64 12.00
N ASP A 476 9.50 -33.64 12.10
CA ASP A 476 9.18 -32.91 13.33
C ASP A 476 8.52 -33.79 14.39
N ARG A 477 7.67 -34.73 13.97
CA ARG A 477 7.10 -35.76 14.85
C ARG A 477 8.17 -36.63 15.51
N SER A 478 9.18 -36.99 14.73
CA SER A 478 10.25 -37.90 15.17
C SER A 478 11.26 -37.16 16.05
N TYR A 479 11.55 -35.90 15.72
CA TYR A 479 12.55 -35.08 16.38
C TYR A 479 11.98 -33.69 16.71
N PRO A 480 11.09 -33.56 17.71
CA PRO A 480 10.57 -32.25 18.08
C PRO A 480 11.66 -31.35 18.67
N GLY A 481 11.42 -30.03 18.71
CA GLY A 481 12.36 -29.05 19.24
C GLY A 481 12.59 -27.88 18.29
N HIS A 482 13.78 -27.27 18.37
CA HIS A 482 14.17 -26.16 17.51
C HIS A 482 14.63 -26.66 16.12
N LYS A 483 14.11 -26.03 15.07
CA LYS A 483 14.42 -26.35 13.67
C LYS A 483 15.02 -25.13 12.99
N ILE A 484 16.02 -25.35 12.15
CA ILE A 484 16.65 -24.33 11.29
C ILE A 484 16.80 -24.95 9.90
N HIS A 485 16.42 -24.20 8.88
CA HIS A 485 16.48 -24.61 7.50
C HIS A 485 16.97 -23.45 6.62
N ASP A 486 17.42 -23.79 5.41
CA ASP A 486 17.65 -22.81 4.35
C ASP A 486 16.33 -22.12 4.00
N GLY A 487 16.37 -20.79 3.87
CA GLY A 487 15.19 -19.97 3.63
C GLY A 487 15.20 -19.24 2.30
N GLN A 488 16.14 -19.55 1.38
CA GLN A 488 16.29 -18.78 0.15
C GLN A 488 15.02 -18.78 -0.70
N ALA A 489 14.34 -19.94 -0.77
CA ALA A 489 13.07 -20.09 -1.48
C ALA A 489 11.89 -19.30 -0.87
N HIS A 490 12.05 -18.76 0.35
CA HIS A 490 11.04 -17.91 0.97
C HIS A 490 11.12 -16.44 0.54
N LEU A 491 12.16 -16.05 -0.22
CA LEU A 491 12.24 -14.78 -0.91
C LEU A 491 11.76 -14.94 -2.36
N GLN A 492 10.45 -14.74 -2.59
CA GLN A 492 9.88 -14.82 -3.94
C GLN A 492 10.01 -13.45 -4.63
N PHE A 493 11.07 -13.28 -5.43
CA PHE A 493 11.31 -12.03 -6.15
C PHE A 493 10.23 -11.78 -7.20
N ARG A 494 9.77 -10.53 -7.23
CA ARG A 494 8.70 -10.04 -8.11
C ARG A 494 9.30 -9.49 -9.39
N ALA A 495 8.56 -9.56 -10.49
CA ALA A 495 8.94 -8.91 -11.73
C ALA A 495 8.88 -7.38 -11.57
N GLY A 496 9.76 -6.66 -12.28
CA GLY A 496 9.77 -5.20 -12.34
C GLY A 496 10.66 -4.49 -11.31
N LYS A 497 10.48 -3.17 -11.23
CA LYS A 497 11.24 -2.26 -10.36
C LYS A 497 10.29 -1.49 -9.46
N PHE A 498 10.55 -1.53 -8.16
CA PHE A 498 9.68 -0.96 -7.13
C PHE A 498 10.32 0.27 -6.52
N ALA A 499 9.49 1.28 -6.24
CA ALA A 499 9.94 2.53 -5.64
C ALA A 499 10.53 2.26 -4.26
N PHE A 500 11.79 2.62 -4.07
CA PHE A 500 12.47 2.51 -2.78
C PHE A 500 12.28 3.79 -1.96
N VAL A 501 11.49 3.72 -0.89
CA VAL A 501 11.22 4.87 -0.01
C VAL A 501 12.35 5.03 0.99
N ARG A 502 12.90 6.24 1.07
CA ARG A 502 13.97 6.60 2.00
C ARG A 502 13.45 7.53 3.10
N PRO A 503 14.03 7.50 4.31
CA PRO A 503 13.72 8.48 5.33
C PRO A 503 14.08 9.87 4.87
N GLN A 504 13.26 10.85 5.27
CA GLN A 504 13.55 12.25 4.99
C GLN A 504 14.84 12.65 5.71
N VAL A 505 15.75 13.27 4.94
CA VAL A 505 17.03 13.79 5.43
C VAL A 505 16.90 15.29 5.60
N SER A 506 17.06 15.78 6.82
CA SER A 506 17.05 17.23 7.07
C SER A 506 18.26 17.90 6.42
N LYS A 507 18.10 19.14 5.93
CA LYS A 507 19.25 20.02 5.68
C LYS A 507 20.11 20.13 6.95
N SER A 508 21.44 20.20 6.80
CA SER A 508 22.34 20.31 7.95
C SER A 508 21.92 21.46 8.87
N ILE A 509 21.77 21.17 10.16
CA ILE A 509 21.44 22.15 11.19
C ILE A 509 22.74 22.75 11.70
N HIS A 510 22.99 24.00 11.31
CA HIS A 510 24.16 24.76 11.73
C HIS A 510 23.91 25.39 13.10
N CYS A 511 24.68 24.97 14.10
CA CYS A 511 24.54 25.48 15.45
C CYS A 511 25.23 26.83 15.64
N LYS A 512 24.71 27.63 16.58
CA LYS A 512 25.31 28.90 17.00
C LYS A 512 26.47 28.63 17.96
N SER A 513 27.39 29.57 18.10
CA SER A 513 28.48 29.52 19.09
C SER A 513 28.03 29.86 20.53
N THR A 514 26.73 29.79 20.81
CA THR A 514 26.12 30.06 22.12
C THR A 514 25.28 28.86 22.55
N PRO A 515 25.14 28.58 23.86
CA PRO A 515 24.25 27.53 24.34
C PRO A 515 22.84 27.65 23.77
N GLN A 516 22.26 26.54 23.32
CA GLN A 516 20.92 26.54 22.73
C GLN A 516 20.27 25.15 22.73
N THR A 517 18.94 25.14 22.79
CA THR A 517 18.12 23.97 22.50
C THR A 517 17.87 23.87 21.00
N ILE A 518 18.12 22.69 20.41
CA ILE A 518 17.90 22.39 19.01
C ILE A 518 16.52 21.76 18.85
N ARG A 519 15.67 22.41 18.06
CA ARG A 519 14.39 21.85 17.61
C ARG A 519 14.61 21.12 16.29
N LEU A 520 14.35 19.81 16.29
CA LEU A 520 14.39 19.01 15.07
C LEU A 520 13.06 19.19 14.31
N PRO A 521 13.09 19.40 12.99
CA PRO A 521 11.90 19.32 12.16
C PRO A 521 11.20 17.97 12.32
N ALA A 522 9.89 17.94 12.52
CA ALA A 522 9.15 16.68 12.69
C ALA A 522 9.05 15.93 11.34
N PHE A 523 9.33 14.63 11.35
CA PHE A 523 9.15 13.72 10.21
C PHE A 523 8.28 12.53 10.62
N SER A 524 7.42 12.06 9.71
CA SER A 524 6.66 10.82 9.94
C SER A 524 7.64 9.65 10.07
N GLY A 525 7.59 8.94 11.20
CA GLY A 525 8.39 7.75 11.46
C GLY A 525 9.87 8.00 11.79
N GLY A 526 10.23 9.22 12.16
CA GLY A 526 11.60 9.60 12.46
C GLY A 526 12.38 9.98 11.19
N GLY A 527 13.50 10.69 11.36
CA GLY A 527 14.31 11.12 10.22
C GLY A 527 15.80 11.17 10.50
N ILE A 528 16.54 11.55 9.47
CA ILE A 528 18.00 11.63 9.50
C ILE A 528 18.41 13.09 9.57
N TYR A 529 19.12 13.47 10.62
CA TYR A 529 19.58 14.85 10.82
C TYR A 529 21.10 14.92 10.86
N CYS A 530 21.64 16.02 10.36
CA CYS A 530 23.06 16.33 10.45
C CYS A 530 23.22 17.58 11.30
N LEU A 531 23.83 17.46 12.47
CA LEU A 531 24.06 18.54 13.41
C LEU A 531 25.52 19.01 13.32
N LYS A 532 25.71 20.30 13.14
CA LYS A 532 27.03 20.92 13.02
C LYS A 532 27.30 21.84 14.20
N GLY A 533 28.16 21.40 15.12
CA GLY A 533 28.51 22.17 16.31
C GLY A 533 29.42 23.36 16.01
N LYS A 534 29.43 24.34 16.91
CA LYS A 534 30.35 25.49 16.94
C LYS A 534 30.93 25.78 18.34
N GLY A 535 31.28 24.72 19.09
CA GLY A 535 31.99 24.84 20.37
C GLY A 535 31.16 25.45 21.51
N ALA A 536 29.93 24.94 21.71
CA ALA A 536 29.03 25.39 22.78
C ALA A 536 28.21 24.18 23.31
N ILE A 537 27.23 24.44 24.18
CA ILE A 537 26.33 23.41 24.73
C ILE A 537 25.07 23.34 23.88
N TYR A 538 24.72 22.14 23.42
CA TYR A 538 23.54 21.89 22.59
C TYR A 538 22.64 20.85 23.24
N GLU A 539 21.41 21.23 23.54
CA GLU A 539 20.37 20.31 24.02
C GLU A 539 19.49 19.87 22.86
N VAL A 540 19.29 18.56 22.71
CA VAL A 540 18.57 17.97 21.59
C VAL A 540 17.55 16.98 22.13
N PHE A 541 16.32 17.07 21.64
CA PHE A 541 15.20 16.21 22.02
C PHE A 541 14.78 15.37 20.80
N PRO A 542 15.46 14.25 20.51
CA PRO A 542 15.14 13.40 19.38
C PRO A 542 13.85 12.59 19.61
N ASP A 543 13.02 12.52 18.56
CA ASP A 543 11.92 11.59 18.47
C ASP A 543 12.41 10.14 18.29
N ASN A 544 11.51 9.18 18.51
CA ASN A 544 11.81 7.78 18.28
C ASN A 544 12.12 7.51 16.80
N GLY A 545 13.10 6.64 16.56
CA GLY A 545 13.58 6.29 15.21
C GLY A 545 14.54 7.30 14.60
N THR A 546 14.89 8.40 15.28
CA THR A 546 15.78 9.43 14.73
C THR A 546 17.24 8.96 14.63
N THR A 547 17.89 9.26 13.50
CA THR A 547 19.35 9.16 13.31
C THR A 547 19.99 10.55 13.28
N LEU A 548 20.99 10.79 14.12
CA LEU A 548 21.71 12.06 14.23
C LEU A 548 23.17 11.87 13.83
N TYR A 549 23.61 12.52 12.76
CA TYR A 549 25.02 12.62 12.38
C TYR A 549 25.63 13.89 12.98
N LEU A 550 26.70 13.75 13.75
CA LEU A 550 27.48 14.89 14.23
C LEU A 550 28.63 15.16 13.26
N SER A 551 28.90 16.42 12.94
CA SER A 551 30.06 16.80 12.13
C SER A 551 31.35 16.82 12.95
N PRO A 552 32.53 16.64 12.33
CA PRO A 552 33.80 16.84 13.04
C PRO A 552 33.92 18.28 13.52
N GLN A 553 34.82 18.49 14.49
CA GLN A 553 35.18 19.84 14.93
C GLN A 553 35.72 20.65 13.76
N TYR A 554 35.30 21.92 13.69
CA TYR A 554 35.87 22.84 12.72
C TYR A 554 37.28 23.26 13.16
N PRO A 555 38.24 23.42 12.23
CA PRO A 555 39.58 23.92 12.57
C PRO A 555 39.58 25.25 13.35
N ASP A 556 38.56 26.08 13.13
CA ASP A 556 38.39 27.39 13.77
C ASP A 556 37.59 27.35 15.09
N GLN A 557 37.23 26.16 15.60
CA GLN A 557 36.57 26.05 16.92
C GLN A 557 37.60 26.23 18.04
N ALA A 558 37.38 27.25 18.89
CA ALA A 558 38.23 27.53 20.04
C ALA A 558 38.09 26.48 21.18
N GLN A 559 36.98 25.74 21.24
CA GLN A 559 36.69 24.76 22.30
C GLN A 559 35.76 23.64 21.79
N PRO A 560 35.80 22.43 22.39
CA PRO A 560 34.91 21.33 22.03
C PRO A 560 33.43 21.63 22.31
N SER A 561 32.54 21.02 21.54
CA SER A 561 31.10 21.11 21.80
C SER A 561 30.68 20.13 22.90
N THR A 562 29.63 20.47 23.65
CA THR A 562 28.94 19.54 24.55
C THR A 562 27.55 19.28 24.02
N TRP A 563 27.25 18.02 23.71
CA TRP A 563 25.96 17.57 23.23
C TRP A 563 25.19 16.87 24.34
N ILE A 564 23.96 17.30 24.56
CA ILE A 564 23.04 16.74 25.54
C ILE A 564 21.82 16.21 24.77
N PHE A 565 21.64 14.90 24.75
CA PHE A 565 20.50 14.25 24.09
C PHE A 565 19.51 13.76 25.13
N THR A 566 18.24 14.10 24.98
CA THR A 566 17.18 13.64 25.88
C THR A 566 16.16 12.82 25.10
N THR A 567 16.24 11.49 25.21
CA THR A 567 15.34 10.60 24.48
C THR A 567 13.92 10.67 25.05
N GLN A 568 12.93 10.56 24.16
CA GLN A 568 11.52 10.47 24.51
C GLN A 568 11.04 9.02 24.44
N GLY A 569 9.97 8.67 25.15
CA GLY A 569 9.36 7.34 25.08
C GLY A 569 8.87 6.82 26.43
N PRO A 570 8.28 5.61 26.48
CA PRO A 570 7.89 5.00 27.74
C PRO A 570 9.13 4.83 28.64
N PRO A 571 8.99 4.96 29.98
CA PRO A 571 10.09 4.88 30.95
C PRO A 571 10.56 3.42 31.15
N GLN A 572 10.71 2.68 30.07
CA GLN A 572 11.38 1.39 30.08
C GLN A 572 12.87 1.61 30.30
N LEU A 573 13.54 0.64 30.93
CA LEU A 573 14.99 0.64 31.11
C LEU A 573 15.64 0.61 29.71
N GLN A 574 16.07 1.78 29.24
CA GLN A 574 16.81 1.93 28.00
C GLN A 574 18.30 1.87 28.33
N GLU A 575 18.99 0.86 27.82
CA GLU A 575 20.46 0.79 27.88
C GLU A 575 21.04 1.65 26.76
N VAL A 576 22.10 2.41 27.08
CA VAL A 576 22.88 3.16 26.09
C VAL A 576 24.10 2.33 25.72
N THR A 577 24.20 1.95 24.45
CA THR A 577 25.31 1.15 23.93
C THR A 577 26.15 1.94 22.95
N VAL A 578 27.44 1.63 22.88
CA VAL A 578 28.37 2.21 21.91
C VAL A 578 28.99 1.09 21.10
N ASP A 579 28.84 1.17 19.78
CA ASP A 579 29.43 0.24 18.81
C ASP A 579 30.18 1.03 17.74
N GLY A 580 31.51 0.98 17.81
CA GLY A 580 32.39 1.81 16.99
C GLY A 580 32.06 3.30 17.12
N LYS A 581 31.59 3.91 16.03
CA LYS A 581 31.23 5.34 15.95
C LYS A 581 29.73 5.61 16.21
N THR A 582 28.97 4.58 16.56
CA THR A 582 27.53 4.67 16.76
C THR A 582 27.21 4.57 18.25
N ILE A 583 26.42 5.53 18.74
CA ILE A 583 25.79 5.46 20.05
C ILE A 583 24.31 5.17 19.83
N SER A 584 23.78 4.18 20.55
CA SER A 584 22.36 3.81 20.50
C SER A 584 21.73 4.03 21.86
N ALA A 585 20.61 4.75 21.89
CA ALA A 585 19.80 4.98 23.08
C ALA A 585 18.32 4.73 22.73
N GLY A 586 17.81 3.54 23.08
CA GLY A 586 16.50 3.10 22.62
C GLY A 586 16.45 2.97 21.08
N THR A 587 15.57 3.75 20.44
CA THR A 587 15.44 3.81 18.96
C THR A 587 16.24 4.95 18.32
N VAL A 588 16.85 5.81 19.14
CA VAL A 588 17.66 6.94 18.67
C VAL A 588 19.08 6.47 18.41
N LYS A 589 19.61 6.83 17.23
CA LYS A 589 20.98 6.54 16.82
C LYS A 589 21.77 7.84 16.66
N ILE A 590 22.94 7.94 17.29
CA ILE A 590 23.86 9.07 17.13
C ILE A 590 25.13 8.54 16.48
N VAL A 591 25.49 9.08 15.32
CA VAL A 591 26.66 8.71 14.53
C VAL A 591 27.70 9.81 14.64
N MET A 592 28.88 9.44 15.12
CA MET A 592 30.00 10.34 15.30
C MET A 592 30.79 10.51 14.00
N PRO A 593 31.44 11.65 13.79
CA PRO A 593 32.15 11.94 12.55
C PRO A 593 33.36 11.01 12.33
N GLU A 594 33.72 10.80 11.07
CA GLU A 594 35.00 10.18 10.73
C GLU A 594 36.12 11.19 11.02
N THR A 595 36.96 10.92 12.01
CA THR A 595 37.98 11.86 12.47
C THR A 595 39.03 12.12 11.38
N ALA A 596 39.13 13.37 10.93
CA ALA A 596 40.37 13.92 10.38
C ALA A 596 41.04 14.74 11.50
N SER A 597 42.19 14.26 11.98
CA SER A 597 43.07 14.83 13.02
C SER A 597 42.82 14.38 14.47
N THR A 598 43.89 13.86 15.05
CA THR A 598 44.03 13.30 16.40
C THR A 598 44.55 14.33 17.41
N THR A 599 44.38 15.63 17.13
CA THR A 599 45.04 16.72 17.88
C THR A 599 44.08 17.63 18.65
N GLY A 600 42.75 17.48 18.51
CA GLY A 600 41.73 18.24 19.25
C GLY A 600 41.12 17.45 20.42
N THR A 601 40.63 18.16 21.45
CA THR A 601 39.82 17.53 22.52
C THR A 601 38.46 17.12 21.93
N PRO A 602 38.02 15.85 22.06
CA PRO A 602 36.78 15.39 21.47
C PRO A 602 35.54 16.07 22.07
N ASP A 603 34.46 16.15 21.29
CA ASP A 603 33.17 16.63 21.79
C ASP A 603 32.67 15.75 22.94
N ARG A 604 32.10 16.40 23.97
CA ARG A 604 31.51 15.73 25.12
C ARG A 604 30.07 15.35 24.81
N ILE A 605 29.66 14.11 25.08
CA ILE A 605 28.31 13.61 24.80
C ILE A 605 27.67 13.09 26.08
N ILE A 606 26.48 13.63 26.39
CA ILE A 606 25.64 13.29 27.54
C ILE A 606 24.28 12.81 27.00
N ILE A 607 23.76 11.72 27.55
CA ILE A 607 22.49 11.12 27.13
C ILE A 607 21.60 10.93 28.35
N TYR A 608 20.46 11.61 28.35
CA TYR A 608 19.34 11.35 29.24
C TYR A 608 18.37 10.40 28.55
N VAL A 609 18.11 9.25 29.15
CA VAL A 609 17.09 8.31 28.66
C VAL A 609 15.74 8.54 29.34
N ALA A 610 14.66 8.11 28.69
CA ALA A 610 13.28 8.37 29.14
C ALA A 610 12.96 7.95 30.59
N CYS A 611 13.64 6.96 31.16
CA CYS A 611 13.49 6.58 32.57
C CYS A 611 14.20 7.54 33.57
N GLY A 612 14.87 8.58 33.06
CA GLY A 612 15.58 9.59 33.85
C GLY A 612 17.03 9.24 34.19
N HIS A 613 17.58 8.16 33.64
CA HIS A 613 19.01 7.85 33.81
C HIS A 613 19.86 8.76 32.92
N LYS A 614 21.07 9.07 33.38
CA LYS A 614 22.06 9.87 32.66
C LYS A 614 23.30 9.03 32.36
N TYR A 615 23.62 8.94 31.09
CA TYR A 615 24.83 8.32 30.58
C TYR A 615 25.78 9.39 30.07
N GLU A 616 27.08 9.16 30.27
CA GLU A 616 28.14 9.95 29.66
C GLU A 616 29.00 9.05 28.78
N VAL A 617 29.34 9.55 27.59
CA VAL A 617 30.18 8.82 26.63
C VAL A 617 31.64 9.17 26.90
N SER A 618 32.51 8.16 26.92
CA SER A 618 33.93 8.35 27.19
C SER A 618 34.59 9.29 26.16
N PRO A 619 35.67 10.01 26.53
CA PRO A 619 36.32 10.96 25.61
C PRO A 619 36.78 10.34 24.28
N GLY A 620 37.23 9.08 24.26
CA GLY A 620 37.57 8.37 23.01
C GLY A 620 36.37 7.72 22.30
N HIS A 621 35.16 8.03 22.78
CA HIS A 621 33.86 7.50 22.36
C HIS A 621 33.79 5.99 22.19
N ALA A 622 34.54 5.25 23.02
CA ALA A 622 34.58 3.79 22.94
C ALA A 622 33.44 3.15 23.74
N LYS A 623 32.90 3.84 24.76
CA LYS A 623 31.95 3.29 25.75
C LYS A 623 31.05 4.40 26.32
N ALA A 624 29.82 4.05 26.67
CA ALA A 624 28.94 4.89 27.49
C ALA A 624 28.88 4.30 28.91
N PHE A 625 28.99 5.15 29.92
CA PHE A 625 28.88 4.72 31.32
C PHE A 625 27.72 5.43 32.01
N LEU A 626 27.05 4.70 32.91
CA LEU A 626 25.99 5.26 33.73
C LEU A 626 26.62 6.23 34.74
N TYR A 627 26.18 7.49 34.70
CA TYR A 627 26.68 8.57 35.55
C TYR A 627 25.68 8.92 36.67
N GLU A 628 24.40 8.95 36.35
CA GLU A 628 23.32 9.16 37.34
C GLU A 628 22.15 8.20 37.06
N MET A 629 21.54 7.69 38.13
CA MET A 629 20.38 6.80 38.05
C MET A 629 19.19 7.43 38.77
N ASN A 630 17.99 7.24 38.21
CA ASN A 630 16.74 7.73 38.79
C ASN A 630 16.04 6.58 39.51
N ALA A 631 16.11 6.58 40.85
CA ALA A 631 15.52 5.55 41.69
C ALA A 631 13.99 5.46 41.56
N SER A 632 13.32 6.55 41.17
CA SER A 632 11.85 6.55 40.98
C SER A 632 11.39 5.67 39.81
N ALA A 633 12.29 5.26 38.91
CA ALA A 633 11.99 4.29 37.86
C ALA A 633 11.86 2.84 38.39
N HIS A 634 12.14 2.60 39.67
CA HIS A 634 12.13 1.28 40.29
C HIS A 634 11.06 1.18 41.38
N GLN A 635 10.38 0.03 41.47
CA GLN A 635 9.33 -0.20 42.47
C GLN A 635 9.87 -0.41 43.89
N THR A 636 11.10 -0.95 44.03
CA THR A 636 11.72 -1.23 45.34
C THR A 636 13.22 -0.96 45.31
N ILE A 637 13.83 -0.80 46.49
CA ILE A 637 15.28 -0.64 46.63
C ILE A 637 16.01 -1.92 46.20
N GLU A 638 15.43 -3.11 46.43
CA GLU A 638 16.01 -4.36 45.94
C GLU A 638 16.03 -4.42 44.41
N ASN A 639 14.97 -3.96 43.74
CA ASN A 639 14.91 -3.91 42.27
C ASN A 639 15.95 -2.93 41.69
N LEU A 640 16.15 -1.78 42.34
CA LEU A 640 17.20 -0.81 42.00
C LEU A 640 18.60 -1.43 42.17
N HIS A 641 18.86 -2.09 43.31
CA HIS A 641 20.15 -2.72 43.60
C HIS A 641 20.45 -3.88 42.63
N LEU A 642 19.44 -4.70 42.31
CA LEU A 642 19.58 -5.78 41.33
C LEU A 642 19.96 -5.25 39.96
N GLU A 643 19.37 -4.13 39.52
CA GLU A 643 19.68 -3.51 38.25
C GLU A 643 21.11 -2.96 38.21
N LEU A 644 21.54 -2.26 39.27
CA LEU A 644 22.92 -1.80 39.43
C LEU A 644 23.92 -2.95 39.36
N ARG A 645 23.60 -4.10 39.95
CA ARG A 645 24.44 -5.32 39.87
C ARG A 645 24.47 -5.93 38.48
N LYS A 646 23.33 -5.97 37.76
CA LYS A 646 23.29 -6.43 36.36
C LYS A 646 24.14 -5.53 35.46
N LEU A 647 24.04 -4.21 35.64
CA LEU A 647 24.85 -3.24 34.91
C LEU A 647 26.34 -3.43 35.21
N ARG A 648 26.72 -3.70 36.47
CA ARG A 648 28.11 -4.04 36.86
C ARG A 648 28.64 -5.30 36.18
N GLN A 649 27.81 -6.33 36.00
CA GLN A 649 28.21 -7.62 35.40
C GLN A 649 28.49 -7.53 33.89
N LYS A 650 27.97 -6.51 33.19
CA LYS A 650 28.09 -6.33 31.74
C LYS A 650 29.35 -5.58 31.26
N SER A 651 30.48 -5.62 32.00
CA SER A 651 31.78 -4.92 31.74
C SER A 651 31.89 -3.53 32.43
N PRO A 652 33.07 -2.86 32.54
CA PRO A 652 33.43 -1.82 33.54
C PRO A 652 32.82 -0.44 33.28
N LEU A 653 31.54 -0.40 32.88
CA LEU A 653 30.78 0.73 32.34
C LEU A 653 30.12 1.60 33.42
N VAL A 654 30.74 1.68 34.59
CA VAL A 654 30.15 2.39 35.72
C VAL A 654 31.18 3.33 36.31
N ALA A 655 30.82 4.60 36.46
CA ALA A 655 31.63 5.53 37.25
C ALA A 655 31.82 4.94 38.66
N SER A 656 32.99 5.13 39.30
CA SER A 656 33.25 4.56 40.63
C SER A 656 32.16 4.89 41.65
N TYR A 657 31.54 6.05 41.48
CA TYR A 657 30.37 6.50 42.24
C TYR A 657 29.27 6.92 41.25
N ILE A 658 28.08 6.33 41.39
CA ILE A 658 26.89 6.73 40.63
C ILE A 658 25.99 7.56 41.53
N LEU A 659 25.60 8.75 41.09
CA LEU A 659 24.61 9.54 41.83
C LEU A 659 23.23 8.90 41.66
N ILE A 660 22.52 8.72 42.78
CA ILE A 660 21.18 8.14 42.79
C ILE A 660 20.16 9.23 43.12
N ASN A 661 19.44 9.69 42.10
CA ASN A 661 18.36 10.67 42.23
C ASN A 661 17.07 9.96 42.66
N GLY A 662 16.18 10.63 43.41
CA GLY A 662 14.92 10.04 43.88
C GLY A 662 15.07 9.05 45.05
N LEU A 663 16.23 9.04 45.72
CA LEU A 663 16.52 8.21 46.88
C LEU A 663 16.95 9.11 48.04
N THR A 664 16.49 8.80 49.26
CA THR A 664 16.87 9.55 50.48
C THR A 664 17.29 8.62 51.59
N ALA A 665 18.21 9.09 52.43
CA ALA A 665 18.59 8.42 53.68
C ALA A 665 17.64 8.89 54.78
N ARG A 666 17.02 7.95 55.51
CA ARG A 666 16.03 8.25 56.56
C ARG A 666 16.56 9.19 57.65
N GLN A 667 17.84 9.05 57.99
CA GLN A 667 18.51 9.85 59.03
C GLN A 667 19.17 11.12 58.47
N HIS A 668 19.40 11.19 57.16
CA HIS A 668 20.10 12.29 56.49
C HIS A 668 19.39 12.69 55.18
N PRO A 669 18.13 13.16 55.25
CA PRO A 669 17.28 13.32 54.06
C PRO A 669 17.74 14.41 53.08
N GLN A 670 18.68 15.27 53.49
CA GLN A 670 19.22 16.37 52.68
C GLN A 670 20.54 16.02 51.96
N GLU A 671 21.11 14.84 52.22
CA GLU A 671 22.36 14.41 51.61
C GLU A 671 22.13 13.60 50.34
N ARG A 672 22.98 13.81 49.33
CA ARG A 672 22.93 13.03 48.09
C ARG A 672 23.50 11.64 48.35
N ILE A 673 22.86 10.64 47.77
CA ILE A 673 23.28 9.24 47.87
C ILE A 673 24.03 8.85 46.61
N TYR A 674 25.17 8.20 46.82
CA TYR A 674 25.94 7.57 45.77
C TYR A 674 25.89 6.06 45.93
N TYR A 675 25.92 5.35 44.82
CA TYR A 675 26.23 3.93 44.81
C TYR A 675 27.71 3.76 44.47
N ASP A 676 28.46 3.19 45.40
CA ASP A 676 29.86 2.81 45.21
C ASP A 676 29.92 1.44 44.54
N VAL A 677 30.43 1.45 43.31
CA VAL A 677 30.49 0.26 42.45
C VAL A 677 31.52 -0.73 42.95
N GLN A 678 32.62 -0.25 43.56
CA GLN A 678 33.72 -1.07 44.03
C GLN A 678 33.30 -1.86 45.28
N TYR A 679 32.57 -1.22 46.18
CA TYR A 679 32.12 -1.84 47.43
C TYR A 679 30.71 -2.46 47.37
N ASP A 680 29.99 -2.34 46.24
CA ASP A 680 28.61 -2.85 46.09
C ASP A 680 27.69 -2.30 47.17
N GLY A 681 27.79 -0.99 47.43
CA GLY A 681 27.19 -0.37 48.60
C GLY A 681 26.79 1.08 48.37
N TRP A 682 25.98 1.60 49.27
CA TRP A 682 25.45 2.96 49.22
C TRP A 682 26.28 3.87 50.14
N THR A 683 26.55 5.10 49.73
CA THR A 683 27.33 6.07 50.51
C THR A 683 26.69 7.45 50.46
N LEU A 684 27.07 8.32 51.39
CA LEU A 684 26.62 9.71 51.41
C LEU A 684 27.65 10.63 50.77
N SER A 685 27.16 11.73 50.18
CA SER A 685 28.00 12.74 49.53
C SER A 685 29.07 13.37 50.43
N LYS A 686 28.80 13.51 51.74
CA LYS A 686 29.71 14.16 52.70
C LYS A 686 30.49 13.18 53.58
N ASP A 687 30.08 11.91 53.58
CA ASP A 687 30.74 10.81 54.29
C ASP A 687 30.71 9.55 53.40
N ASN A 688 31.74 9.41 52.57
CA ASN A 688 31.91 8.26 51.68
C ASN A 688 32.51 7.04 52.40
N THR A 689 32.82 7.14 53.70
CA THR A 689 33.42 6.05 54.50
C THR A 689 32.39 5.23 55.26
N ARG A 690 31.17 5.74 55.43
CA ARG A 690 30.04 5.02 56.03
C ARG A 690 29.17 4.35 54.96
N PRO A 691 29.14 3.00 54.88
CA PRO A 691 28.17 2.31 54.03
C PRO A 691 26.76 2.40 54.64
N LEU A 692 25.76 2.70 53.81
CA LEU A 692 24.34 2.65 54.19
C LEU A 692 23.74 1.29 53.85
N GLN A 693 22.84 0.82 54.71
CA GLN A 693 22.04 -0.38 54.51
C GLN A 693 20.73 -0.07 53.78
N ALA A 694 20.16 -1.04 53.08
CA ALA A 694 18.92 -0.86 52.31
C ALA A 694 17.73 -0.38 53.17
N ASN A 695 17.68 -0.78 54.45
CA ASN A 695 16.63 -0.35 55.39
C ASN A 695 16.79 1.10 55.88
N GLU A 696 17.97 1.72 55.71
CA GLU A 696 18.24 3.13 56.01
C GLU A 696 17.81 4.04 54.85
N LEU A 697 17.43 3.46 53.72
CA LEU A 697 17.07 4.15 52.49
C LEU A 697 15.56 4.19 52.27
N GLN A 698 15.11 5.17 51.51
CA GLN A 698 13.71 5.34 51.13
C GLN A 698 13.61 5.94 49.73
N LEU A 699 12.81 5.30 48.87
CA LEU A 699 12.42 5.84 47.57
C LEU A 699 11.53 7.06 47.77
N GLN A 700 11.83 8.13 47.07
CA GLN A 700 10.95 9.28 46.98
C GLN A 700 9.82 8.96 45.99
N ALA A 701 8.59 9.33 46.34
CA ALA A 701 7.47 9.22 45.40
C ALA A 701 7.76 10.08 44.16
N ALA A 702 7.46 9.55 42.97
CA ALA A 702 7.52 10.34 41.74
C ALA A 702 6.57 11.54 41.86
N ILE A 703 7.08 12.75 41.59
CA ILE A 703 6.27 13.97 41.48
C ILE A 703 5.70 14.04 40.08
#